data_AF-A0A0E2B677-F1
#
_entry.id   AF-A0A0E2B677-F1
#
_cell.length_a   1.000
_cell.length_b   1.000
_cell.length_c   1.000
_cell.angle_alpha   90.00
_cell.angle_beta   90.00
_cell.angle_gamma   90.00
#
_symmetry.space_group_name_H-M   'P 1'
#
loop_
_entity.id
_entity.type
_entity.pdbx_description
1 polymer ?
#
loop_
_entity_poly.entity_id
_entity_poly.type
_entity_poly.pdbx_seq_one_letter_code
_entity_poly.pdbx_strand_id
1 'polypeptide(L)'
;MRCNILIWCFWLFSLCFVQKGVANVVLDPQTNRPISADSILNNVMTFAPFYEKLVTDYRADLYIKGTMDIKRKNFILRYVPSMFRLQKGVRQYMVETYSDLHFTAPNIYDQKVKASMGTVHNSRGVPGMLEYFNINLYSSTLLYDRLLSPLAKNGRKYYKYLIDSVMGGTDNRQYKIRFIPRSKSDQLVGGYMIVSSDVWSVREIRFSGRSELLLFSCLIKMGSVGKDDEFLPVSYNVEGQFNFLGNRINGVYVASLNYQDIVLEENQNKWKEKVRARIKGKSKYDLSDSYNLQCETTSFHTDSAYFETLRPIPLSEAERRLYKEDALRKDTIQRNIKPKSKSQVFWGQVGDVLISDYKLNLSNLGSVKCSPLINPFLLSYSGSNGLSYRQSFKYNRLFKHDRLLRVVPKLGYNFTRKEFYWSVNTEFNYLPEKMGAVHIDFGNGNRIYSSDVLDDLKAIPDSVFDFNQIHLDYFYDLYFNFRHSIEIINGLELSVGLSTHRRKAVKSSKLVPLTKSRETLNEDIQNKIRNTYLSFAPRVRLEWTPCLYYYMNGHRKINLRSKYPTFSIDWERGIKGVFGSTGQYERLEFDLQHHIPLGLMRNIYYRFGFGMFTNQKEMYFVDFNNFTRSNLPEGWNDEIGGVFQLLDRRWYNASRKYIRGHFTYEAPFLLLKHLIKYTRYVQNERLYASILSVPHLQPYVELGYGIGTHIFDFGVFVGSENWKYTEVGCKFTFELFNR
;
A
#
# COMPACT_ATOMS: atom_id res chain seq x y z
N MET A 1 52.36 -29.68 -12.46
CA MET A 1 50.92 -29.32 -12.38
C MET A 1 50.60 -27.87 -11.97
N ARG A 2 51.58 -27.00 -11.65
CA ARG A 2 51.30 -25.58 -11.27
C ARG A 2 51.41 -24.56 -12.42
N CYS A 3 51.94 -24.93 -13.58
CA CYS A 3 52.10 -24.01 -14.72
C CYS A 3 50.85 -23.92 -15.64
N ASN A 4 50.04 -24.99 -15.72
CA ASN A 4 48.87 -25.02 -16.62
C ASN A 4 47.64 -24.25 -16.08
N ILE A 5 47.60 -23.94 -14.77
CA ILE A 5 46.49 -23.19 -14.15
C ILE A 5 46.63 -21.69 -14.42
N LEU A 6 47.86 -21.16 -14.49
CA LEU A 6 48.11 -19.75 -14.80
C LEU A 6 47.79 -19.40 -16.27
N ILE A 7 48.00 -20.33 -17.20
CA ILE A 7 47.68 -20.14 -18.63
C ILE A 7 46.16 -20.17 -18.85
N TRP A 8 45.41 -20.99 -18.11
CA TRP A 8 43.95 -20.98 -18.12
C TRP A 8 43.35 -19.71 -17.48
N CYS A 9 43.95 -19.19 -16.40
CA CYS A 9 43.54 -17.91 -15.81
C CYS A 9 43.80 -16.72 -16.75
N PHE A 10 44.87 -16.73 -17.54
CA PHE A 10 45.15 -15.67 -18.53
C PHE A 10 44.20 -15.75 -19.75
N TRP A 11 43.83 -16.95 -20.19
CA TRP A 11 42.84 -17.13 -21.27
C TRP A 11 41.42 -16.73 -20.82
N LEU A 12 41.04 -17.00 -19.56
CA LEU A 12 39.78 -16.53 -18.97
C LEU A 12 39.74 -15.01 -18.77
N PHE A 13 40.88 -14.36 -18.51
CA PHE A 13 40.96 -12.89 -18.44
C PHE A 13 40.96 -12.21 -19.82
N SER A 14 41.52 -12.86 -20.84
CA SER A 14 41.55 -12.38 -22.23
C SER A 14 40.17 -12.42 -22.91
N LEU A 15 39.31 -13.40 -22.57
CA LEU A 15 37.94 -13.49 -23.08
C LEU A 15 36.96 -12.45 -22.50
N CYS A 16 37.39 -11.65 -21.51
CA CYS A 16 36.61 -10.53 -20.97
C CYS A 16 36.76 -9.22 -21.76
N PHE A 17 37.69 -9.15 -22.72
CA PHE A 17 37.89 -8.00 -23.61
C PHE A 17 37.49 -8.31 -25.05
N VAL A 18 36.25 -8.78 -25.26
CA VAL A 18 35.63 -8.59 -26.57
C VAL A 18 35.28 -7.10 -26.68
N GLN A 19 36.09 -6.35 -27.44
CA GLN A 19 35.69 -5.05 -27.98
C GLN A 19 34.42 -5.24 -28.80
N LYS A 20 33.25 -5.13 -28.15
CA LYS A 20 32.01 -4.85 -28.85
C LYS A 20 32.15 -3.43 -29.36
N GLY A 21 32.40 -3.26 -30.66
CA GLY A 21 32.30 -1.96 -31.32
C GLY A 21 30.94 -1.35 -31.01
N VAL A 22 30.92 -0.38 -30.10
CA VAL A 22 29.72 0.38 -29.75
C VAL A 22 29.73 1.61 -30.63
N ALA A 23 28.84 1.68 -31.62
CA ALA A 23 28.57 2.93 -32.31
C ALA A 23 27.86 3.90 -31.34
N ASN A 24 28.65 4.64 -30.55
CA ASN A 24 28.20 5.76 -29.71
C ASN A 24 28.13 7.08 -30.51
N VAL A 25 28.57 7.05 -31.76
CA VAL A 25 28.74 8.21 -32.64
C VAL A 25 28.02 7.92 -33.94
N VAL A 26 27.06 8.77 -34.29
CA VAL A 26 26.38 8.76 -35.59
C VAL A 26 26.84 10.00 -36.35
N LEU A 27 27.19 9.85 -37.62
CA LEU A 27 27.54 10.99 -38.47
C LEU A 27 26.26 11.72 -38.86
N ASP A 28 26.27 13.04 -38.72
CA ASP A 28 25.20 13.90 -39.22
C ASP A 28 25.01 13.65 -40.73
N PRO A 29 23.80 13.27 -41.20
CA PRO A 29 23.55 13.01 -42.61
C PRO A 29 23.86 14.19 -43.54
N GLN A 30 23.87 15.42 -43.02
CA GLN A 30 24.11 16.63 -43.82
C GLN A 30 25.47 17.28 -43.56
N THR A 31 25.93 17.30 -42.31
CA THR A 31 27.20 17.98 -41.94
C THR A 31 28.38 17.03 -41.79
N ASN A 32 28.15 15.72 -41.84
CA ASN A 32 29.14 14.65 -41.65
C ASN A 32 29.96 14.77 -40.34
N ARG A 33 29.44 15.53 -39.35
CA ARG A 33 30.07 15.68 -38.04
C ARG A 33 29.66 14.54 -37.11
N PRO A 34 30.56 14.07 -36.22
CA PRO A 34 30.23 13.05 -35.25
C PRO A 34 29.28 13.60 -34.17
N ILE A 35 28.07 13.06 -34.11
CA ILE A 35 27.09 13.35 -33.06
C ILE A 35 27.19 12.27 -31.99
N SER A 36 27.56 12.67 -30.78
CA SER A 36 27.58 11.76 -29.61
C SER A 36 26.22 11.73 -28.92
N ALA A 37 25.73 10.52 -28.65
CA ALA A 37 24.52 10.30 -27.86
C ALA A 37 24.60 10.96 -26.47
N ASP A 38 25.80 11.01 -25.88
CA ASP A 38 26.00 11.56 -24.54
C ASP A 38 25.80 13.08 -24.49
N SER A 39 26.13 13.80 -25.56
CA SER A 39 25.96 15.27 -25.63
C SER A 39 24.49 15.64 -25.68
N ILE A 40 23.73 15.01 -26.58
CA ILE A 40 22.27 15.21 -26.68
C ILE A 40 21.59 14.83 -25.36
N LEU A 41 21.92 13.66 -24.82
CA LEU A 41 21.32 13.18 -23.58
C LEU A 41 21.65 14.09 -22.39
N ASN A 42 22.83 14.72 -22.37
CA ASN A 42 23.19 15.70 -21.35
C ASN A 42 22.26 16.90 -21.38
N ASN A 43 21.98 17.44 -22.57
CA ASN A 43 21.07 18.57 -22.70
C ASN A 43 19.66 18.18 -22.26
N VAL A 44 19.12 17.06 -22.76
CA VAL A 44 17.77 16.59 -22.41
C VAL A 44 17.63 16.35 -20.91
N MET A 45 18.58 15.65 -20.27
CA MET A 45 18.54 15.38 -18.83
C MET A 45 18.75 16.63 -17.97
N THR A 46 19.39 17.67 -18.52
CA THR A 46 19.58 18.95 -17.82
C THR A 46 18.31 19.80 -17.87
N PHE A 47 17.58 19.78 -18.99
CA PHE A 47 16.31 20.51 -19.14
C PHE A 47 15.10 19.76 -18.56
N ALA A 48 15.14 18.43 -18.42
CA ALA A 48 14.01 17.66 -17.90
C ALA A 48 13.47 18.16 -16.54
N PRO A 49 14.30 18.44 -15.51
CA PRO A 49 13.79 18.96 -14.23
C PRO A 49 13.13 20.35 -14.33
N PHE A 50 13.44 21.13 -15.36
CA PHE A 50 12.78 22.39 -15.65
C PHE A 50 11.40 22.15 -16.26
N TYR A 51 11.29 21.28 -17.28
CA TYR A 51 10.00 20.90 -17.87
C TYR A 51 9.07 20.17 -16.90
N GLU A 52 9.62 19.41 -15.96
CA GLU A 52 8.86 18.76 -14.89
C GLU A 52 8.02 19.77 -14.07
N LYS A 53 8.50 21.01 -13.91
CA LYS A 53 7.90 22.05 -13.06
C LYS A 53 7.23 23.18 -13.82
N LEU A 54 7.39 23.19 -15.15
CA LEU A 54 6.94 24.28 -16.01
C LEU A 54 5.42 24.50 -15.92
N VAL A 55 4.64 23.42 -15.88
CA VAL A 55 3.17 23.50 -15.84
C VAL A 55 2.71 23.47 -14.39
N THR A 56 2.04 24.54 -13.96
CA THR A 56 1.56 24.69 -12.58
C THR A 56 0.11 24.25 -12.39
N ASP A 57 -0.75 24.50 -13.37
CA ASP A 57 -2.17 24.18 -13.34
C ASP A 57 -2.69 24.03 -14.78
N TYR A 58 -3.61 23.11 -15.03
CA TYR A 58 -4.37 23.04 -16.28
C TYR A 58 -5.69 22.30 -16.08
N ARG A 59 -6.67 22.58 -16.95
CA ARG A 59 -7.88 21.79 -17.11
C ARG A 59 -7.82 21.03 -18.44
N ALA A 60 -8.40 19.85 -18.52
CA ALA A 60 -8.44 19.10 -19.77
C ALA A 60 -9.67 18.21 -19.86
N ASP A 61 -10.20 18.08 -21.06
CA ASP A 61 -11.16 17.02 -21.38
C ASP A 61 -10.38 15.73 -21.69
N LEU A 62 -10.69 14.66 -20.97
CA LEU A 62 -10.06 13.35 -21.11
C LEU A 62 -11.07 12.33 -21.68
N TYR A 63 -10.81 11.90 -22.91
CA TYR A 63 -11.53 10.80 -23.53
C TYR A 63 -10.68 9.54 -23.49
N ILE A 64 -11.23 8.43 -22.97
CA ILE A 64 -10.57 7.12 -22.92
C ILE A 64 -11.43 6.08 -23.61
N LYS A 65 -10.84 5.34 -24.54
CA LYS A 65 -11.42 4.17 -25.21
C LYS A 65 -10.59 2.93 -24.90
N GLY A 66 -11.21 1.95 -24.25
CA GLY A 66 -10.59 0.67 -23.91
C GLY A 66 -11.28 -0.50 -24.61
N THR A 67 -10.49 -1.36 -25.23
CA THR A 67 -10.93 -2.65 -25.77
C THR A 67 -10.21 -3.78 -25.05
N MET A 68 -10.90 -4.88 -24.79
CA MET A 68 -10.34 -6.03 -24.08
C MET A 68 -10.76 -7.32 -24.76
N ASP A 69 -9.80 -8.19 -25.03
CA ASP A 69 -9.98 -9.48 -25.68
C ASP A 69 -9.42 -10.61 -24.80
N ILE A 70 -10.30 -11.55 -24.46
CA ILE A 70 -10.01 -12.70 -23.60
C ILE A 70 -9.65 -13.88 -24.49
N LYS A 71 -8.34 -14.16 -24.59
CA LYS A 71 -7.83 -15.30 -25.35
C LYS A 71 -8.04 -16.62 -24.61
N ARG A 72 -7.74 -16.65 -23.31
CA ARG A 72 -7.91 -17.82 -22.43
C ARG A 72 -8.35 -17.38 -21.05
N LYS A 73 -9.33 -18.08 -20.45
CA LYS A 73 -9.77 -17.86 -19.07
C LYS A 73 -9.99 -19.17 -18.34
N ASN A 74 -9.72 -19.16 -17.03
CA ASN A 74 -10.08 -20.20 -16.08
C ASN A 74 -10.83 -19.59 -14.89
N PHE A 75 -11.17 -20.42 -13.90
CA PHE A 75 -11.94 -19.98 -12.73
C PHE A 75 -11.17 -18.98 -11.84
N ILE A 76 -9.83 -18.99 -11.87
CA ILE A 76 -8.98 -18.15 -11.00
C ILE A 76 -9.12 -16.67 -11.36
N LEU A 77 -9.44 -16.35 -12.62
CA LEU A 77 -9.59 -14.97 -13.09
C LEU A 77 -10.64 -14.16 -12.31
N ARG A 78 -11.60 -14.84 -11.67
CA ARG A 78 -12.63 -14.22 -10.83
C ARG A 78 -12.08 -13.64 -9.51
N TYR A 79 -10.90 -14.08 -9.06
CA TYR A 79 -10.26 -13.61 -7.82
C TYR A 79 -9.25 -12.48 -8.06
N VAL A 80 -8.99 -12.11 -9.32
CA VAL A 80 -8.11 -10.98 -9.64
C VAL A 80 -8.85 -9.68 -9.28
N PRO A 81 -8.35 -8.83 -8.36
CA PRO A 81 -8.96 -7.56 -8.03
C PRO A 81 -9.07 -6.66 -9.25
N SER A 82 -9.99 -5.71 -9.20
CA SER A 82 -10.27 -4.75 -10.30
C SER A 82 -10.79 -5.37 -11.61
N MET A 83 -10.80 -6.70 -11.76
CA MET A 83 -11.46 -7.37 -12.88
C MET A 83 -12.99 -7.29 -12.73
N PHE A 84 -13.67 -6.88 -13.79
CA PHE A 84 -15.12 -6.88 -13.85
C PHE A 84 -15.68 -8.29 -14.06
N ARG A 85 -16.98 -8.48 -13.77
CA ARG A 85 -17.64 -9.77 -13.95
C ARG A 85 -17.77 -10.12 -15.44
N LEU A 86 -17.03 -11.13 -15.86
CA LEU A 86 -17.06 -11.63 -17.24
C LEU A 86 -18.33 -12.44 -17.49
N GLN A 87 -19.06 -12.12 -18.55
CA GLN A 87 -20.20 -12.90 -19.00
C GLN A 87 -19.76 -14.25 -19.59
N LYS A 88 -20.65 -15.25 -19.49
CA LYS A 88 -20.44 -16.57 -20.13
C LYS A 88 -20.58 -16.42 -21.64
N GLY A 89 -19.64 -16.99 -22.40
CA GLY A 89 -19.65 -16.93 -23.87
C GLY A 89 -19.07 -15.64 -24.49
N VAL A 90 -18.90 -14.56 -23.73
CA VAL A 90 -18.35 -13.29 -24.24
C VAL A 90 -16.85 -13.22 -24.04
N ARG A 91 -16.11 -12.94 -25.12
CA ARG A 91 -14.64 -12.83 -25.13
C ARG A 91 -14.14 -11.40 -25.33
N GLN A 92 -14.91 -10.55 -26.00
CA GLN A 92 -14.53 -9.17 -26.31
C GLN A 92 -15.39 -8.18 -25.56
N TYR A 93 -14.75 -7.15 -25.01
CA TYR A 93 -15.40 -6.06 -24.28
C TYR A 93 -14.87 -4.71 -24.72
N MET A 94 -15.70 -3.70 -24.61
CA MET A 94 -15.36 -2.32 -24.90
C MET A 94 -15.93 -1.39 -23.83
N VAL A 95 -15.15 -0.38 -23.45
CA VAL A 95 -15.57 0.68 -22.54
C VAL A 95 -15.01 2.01 -23.05
N GLU A 96 -15.85 3.02 -23.05
CA GLU A 96 -15.52 4.39 -23.36
C GLU A 96 -15.89 5.28 -22.16
N THR A 97 -15.09 6.30 -21.90
CA THR A 97 -15.29 7.23 -20.78
C THR A 97 -14.88 8.63 -21.21
N TYR A 98 -15.71 9.62 -20.87
CA TYR A 98 -15.43 11.04 -21.06
C TYR A 98 -15.40 11.72 -19.68
N SER A 99 -14.30 12.39 -19.36
CA SER A 99 -14.04 12.96 -18.04
C SER A 99 -13.44 14.36 -18.12
N ASP A 100 -13.70 15.17 -17.11
CA ASP A 100 -12.94 16.39 -16.86
C ASP A 100 -11.74 16.05 -15.98
N LEU A 101 -10.57 16.52 -16.37
CA LEU A 101 -9.31 16.38 -15.65
C LEU A 101 -8.85 17.77 -15.20
N HIS A 102 -8.52 17.91 -13.92
CA HIS A 102 -7.87 19.10 -13.37
C HIS A 102 -6.54 18.67 -12.74
N PHE A 103 -5.48 19.34 -13.15
CA PHE A 103 -4.15 19.13 -12.60
C PHE A 103 -3.68 20.36 -11.86
N THR A 104 -3.08 20.14 -10.70
CA THR A 104 -2.33 21.16 -9.95
C THR A 104 -0.97 20.60 -9.52
N ALA A 105 0.09 21.38 -9.73
CA ALA A 105 1.43 21.02 -9.32
C ALA A 105 1.51 20.80 -7.79
N PRO A 106 2.33 19.84 -7.31
CA PRO A 106 3.36 19.11 -8.05
C PRO A 106 2.92 17.79 -8.70
N ASN A 107 1.77 17.20 -8.32
CA ASN A 107 1.29 15.91 -8.87
C ASN A 107 -0.16 15.61 -8.43
N ILE A 108 -0.99 16.65 -8.34
CA ILE A 108 -2.38 16.51 -7.92
C ILE A 108 -3.23 16.41 -9.18
N TYR A 109 -3.86 15.26 -9.38
CA TYR A 109 -4.79 15.02 -10.49
C TYR A 109 -6.16 14.73 -9.91
N ASP A 110 -7.14 15.51 -10.34
CA ASP A 110 -8.54 15.32 -10.01
C ASP A 110 -9.29 14.98 -11.29
N GLN A 111 -10.12 13.94 -11.26
CA GLN A 111 -10.84 13.45 -12.44
C GLN A 111 -12.32 13.24 -12.12
N LYS A 112 -13.17 13.88 -12.92
CA LYS A 112 -14.63 13.75 -12.85
C LYS A 112 -15.17 13.09 -14.11
N VAL A 113 -15.70 11.87 -13.98
CA VAL A 113 -16.34 11.16 -15.10
C VAL A 113 -17.72 11.75 -15.38
N LYS A 114 -17.91 12.36 -16.54
CA LYS A 114 -19.20 12.90 -17.01
C LYS A 114 -20.07 11.83 -17.66
N ALA A 115 -19.47 11.02 -18.52
CA ALA A 115 -20.19 9.97 -19.24
C ALA A 115 -19.35 8.71 -19.37
N SER A 116 -20.01 7.56 -19.35
CA SER A 116 -19.37 6.27 -19.65
C SER A 116 -20.33 5.35 -20.37
N MET A 117 -19.81 4.69 -21.41
CA MET A 117 -20.55 3.75 -22.24
C MET A 117 -19.70 2.49 -22.43
N GLY A 118 -20.34 1.33 -22.59
CA GLY A 118 -19.59 0.10 -22.84
C GLY A 118 -20.44 -1.15 -22.79
N THR A 119 -19.82 -2.26 -23.17
CA THR A 119 -20.40 -3.61 -23.08
C THR A 119 -20.16 -4.26 -21.70
N VAL A 120 -19.48 -3.55 -20.80
CA VAL A 120 -19.23 -3.99 -19.42
C VAL A 120 -20.37 -3.51 -18.53
N HIS A 121 -21.03 -4.43 -17.82
CA HIS A 121 -22.09 -4.05 -16.88
C HIS A 121 -21.53 -3.40 -15.62
N ASN A 122 -22.22 -2.35 -15.15
CA ASN A 122 -21.92 -1.62 -13.90
C ASN A 122 -20.49 -1.04 -13.81
N SER A 123 -19.82 -0.79 -14.94
CA SER A 123 -18.55 -0.05 -14.93
C SER A 123 -18.79 1.46 -14.88
N ARG A 124 -18.44 2.10 -13.76
CA ARG A 124 -18.32 3.56 -13.66
C ARG A 124 -16.90 4.00 -14.05
N GLY A 125 -16.54 3.79 -15.31
CA GLY A 125 -15.21 4.11 -15.87
C GLY A 125 -14.37 2.89 -16.24
N VAL A 126 -13.15 3.15 -16.71
CA VAL A 126 -12.21 2.13 -17.19
C VAL A 126 -11.52 1.43 -16.01
N PRO A 127 -11.71 0.10 -15.81
CA PRO A 127 -11.12 -0.60 -14.68
C PRO A 127 -9.58 -0.58 -14.71
N GLY A 128 -8.95 -0.16 -13.60
CA GLY A 128 -7.54 -0.42 -13.30
C GLY A 128 -6.48 0.32 -14.15
N MET A 129 -6.87 1.26 -15.03
CA MET A 129 -5.94 1.84 -16.02
C MET A 129 -5.75 3.37 -15.93
N LEU A 130 -6.49 4.07 -15.06
CA LEU A 130 -6.39 5.54 -14.94
C LEU A 130 -4.98 6.02 -14.56
N GLU A 131 -4.30 5.28 -13.69
CA GLU A 131 -2.91 5.57 -13.26
C GLU A 131 -1.92 5.62 -14.45
N TYR A 132 -2.24 4.96 -15.57
CA TYR A 132 -1.39 4.91 -16.75
C TYR A 132 -1.54 6.12 -17.69
N PHE A 133 -2.53 6.98 -17.46
CA PHE A 133 -2.75 8.19 -18.26
C PHE A 133 -2.26 9.47 -17.59
N ASN A 134 -1.85 9.40 -16.32
CA ASN A 134 -1.33 10.55 -15.58
C ASN A 134 0.20 10.47 -15.46
N ILE A 135 0.89 10.48 -16.61
CA ILE A 135 2.36 10.35 -16.65
C ILE A 135 2.98 11.72 -16.94
N ASN A 136 3.82 12.20 -16.02
CA ASN A 136 4.80 13.22 -16.33
C ASN A 136 6.03 12.53 -16.93
N LEU A 137 6.37 12.83 -18.18
CA LEU A 137 7.53 12.20 -18.84
C LEU A 137 8.86 12.66 -18.26
N TYR A 138 8.90 13.91 -17.80
CA TYR A 138 10.11 14.57 -17.33
C TYR A 138 10.42 14.29 -15.86
N SER A 139 9.49 13.67 -15.13
CA SER A 139 9.71 13.27 -13.74
C SER A 139 10.74 12.15 -13.62
N SER A 140 11.35 12.06 -12.44
CA SER A 140 12.35 11.03 -12.14
C SER A 140 11.80 9.59 -12.14
N THR A 141 10.48 9.44 -12.00
CA THR A 141 9.75 8.17 -12.05
C THR A 141 8.59 8.28 -13.03
N LEU A 142 8.31 7.19 -13.75
CA LEU A 142 7.10 7.02 -14.55
C LEU A 142 6.09 6.24 -13.70
N LEU A 143 4.78 6.53 -13.85
CA LEU A 143 3.70 5.88 -13.09
C LEU A 143 3.86 5.94 -11.56
N TYR A 144 3.92 7.15 -10.98
CA TYR A 144 3.88 7.38 -9.52
C TYR A 144 4.78 6.43 -8.71
N ASP A 145 6.08 6.44 -9.01
CA ASP A 145 7.11 5.63 -8.33
C ASP A 145 7.06 4.12 -8.57
N ARG A 146 6.43 3.63 -9.64
CA ARG A 146 6.52 2.21 -10.04
C ARG A 146 7.64 1.91 -11.02
N LEU A 147 7.96 2.86 -11.89
CA LEU A 147 8.94 2.69 -12.97
C LEU A 147 9.98 3.79 -12.92
N LEU A 148 11.23 3.44 -13.15
CA LEU A 148 12.31 4.42 -13.21
C LEU A 148 12.32 5.13 -14.57
N SER A 149 12.23 6.46 -14.58
CA SER A 149 12.27 7.23 -15.83
C SER A 149 13.65 7.14 -16.49
N PRO A 150 13.74 6.94 -17.82
CA PRO A 150 15.00 7.09 -18.54
C PRO A 150 15.53 8.54 -18.47
N LEU A 151 14.66 9.54 -18.31
CA LEU A 151 15.06 10.94 -18.24
C LEU A 151 15.53 11.39 -16.84
N ALA A 152 15.48 10.50 -15.84
CA ALA A 152 15.96 10.81 -14.51
C ALA A 152 17.45 11.20 -14.53
N LYS A 153 17.88 12.12 -13.64
CA LYS A 153 19.27 12.57 -13.51
C LYS A 153 20.29 11.43 -13.36
N ASN A 154 19.89 10.35 -12.68
CA ASN A 154 20.71 9.15 -12.48
C ASN A 154 20.39 8.00 -13.47
N GLY A 155 19.57 8.25 -14.49
CA GLY A 155 19.10 7.26 -15.46
C GLY A 155 20.23 6.58 -16.22
N ARG A 156 21.36 7.27 -16.45
CA ARG A 156 22.57 6.71 -17.10
C ARG A 156 23.16 5.50 -16.39
N LYS A 157 22.94 5.38 -15.08
CA LYS A 157 23.38 4.21 -14.29
C LYS A 157 22.58 2.94 -14.65
N TYR A 158 21.33 3.10 -15.05
CA TYR A 158 20.39 2.00 -15.26
C TYR A 158 20.10 1.72 -16.74
N TYR A 159 20.27 2.70 -17.61
CA TYR A 159 20.00 2.60 -19.03
C TYR A 159 21.27 2.78 -19.88
N LYS A 160 21.26 2.16 -21.05
CA LYS A 160 22.19 2.41 -22.15
C LYS A 160 21.43 3.15 -23.25
N TYR A 161 22.00 4.23 -23.76
CA TYR A 161 21.41 5.07 -24.80
C TYR A 161 22.16 4.87 -26.11
N LEU A 162 21.41 4.82 -27.21
CA LEU A 162 21.94 4.73 -28.57
C LEU A 162 21.13 5.65 -29.48
N ILE A 163 21.79 6.39 -30.36
CA ILE A 163 21.09 7.13 -31.43
C ILE A 163 20.72 6.12 -32.51
N ASP A 164 19.43 6.07 -32.86
CA ASP A 164 18.89 5.20 -33.90
C ASP A 164 18.88 5.93 -35.25
N SER A 165 18.35 7.16 -35.28
CA SER A 165 18.28 7.98 -36.48
C SER A 165 18.20 9.48 -36.15
N VAL A 166 18.66 10.31 -37.09
CA VAL A 166 18.45 11.76 -37.11
C VAL A 166 17.42 12.07 -38.19
N MET A 167 16.40 12.85 -37.86
CA MET A 167 15.25 13.16 -38.72
C MET A 167 15.06 14.68 -38.80
N GLY A 168 14.37 15.17 -39.83
CA GLY A 168 14.07 16.60 -40.00
C GLY A 168 15.13 17.39 -40.78
N GLY A 169 14.78 18.64 -41.12
CA GLY A 169 15.68 19.60 -41.78
C GLY A 169 16.59 20.33 -40.79
N THR A 170 17.40 21.29 -41.25
CA THR A 170 18.34 22.03 -40.39
C THR A 170 17.69 22.75 -39.21
N ASP A 171 16.45 23.22 -39.40
CA ASP A 171 15.75 24.13 -38.49
C ASP A 171 14.67 23.42 -37.63
N ASN A 172 14.52 22.09 -37.77
CA ASN A 172 13.62 21.27 -36.94
C ASN A 172 14.19 19.84 -36.88
N ARG A 173 15.40 19.71 -36.33
CA ARG A 173 16.06 18.40 -36.23
C ARG A 173 15.47 17.62 -35.08
N GLN A 174 15.33 16.32 -35.29
CA GLN A 174 14.82 15.38 -34.31
C GLN A 174 15.74 14.19 -34.17
N TYR A 175 16.05 13.83 -32.93
CA TYR A 175 16.90 12.70 -32.59
C TYR A 175 16.06 11.56 -32.06
N LYS A 176 16.10 10.42 -32.74
CA LYS A 176 15.50 9.19 -32.24
C LYS A 176 16.52 8.45 -31.38
N ILE A 177 16.29 8.45 -30.08
CA ILE A 177 17.19 7.86 -29.08
C ILE A 177 16.53 6.60 -28.51
N ARG A 178 17.22 5.48 -28.65
CA ARG A 178 16.84 4.19 -28.07
C ARG A 178 17.45 4.06 -26.68
N PHE A 179 16.62 3.74 -25.68
CA PHE A 179 17.06 3.44 -24.32
C PHE A 179 16.82 1.97 -23.99
N ILE A 180 17.87 1.32 -23.50
CA ILE A 180 17.89 -0.12 -23.22
C ILE A 180 18.27 -0.31 -21.76
N PRO A 181 17.46 -1.02 -20.95
CA PRO A 181 17.80 -1.27 -19.56
C PRO A 181 19.06 -2.14 -19.47
N ARG A 182 20.01 -1.75 -18.61
CA ARG A 182 21.26 -2.50 -18.40
C ARG A 182 21.03 -3.82 -17.65
N SER A 183 19.99 -3.86 -16.80
CA SER A 183 19.54 -5.04 -16.08
C SER A 183 18.11 -5.40 -16.48
N LYS A 184 17.78 -6.70 -16.45
CA LYS A 184 16.39 -7.15 -16.63
C LYS A 184 15.67 -7.00 -15.29
N SER A 185 14.85 -5.98 -15.14
CA SER A 185 14.01 -5.74 -13.97
C SER A 185 12.64 -5.25 -14.40
N ASP A 186 11.61 -5.58 -13.63
CA ASP A 186 10.24 -5.13 -13.87
C ASP A 186 10.07 -3.61 -13.57
N GLN A 187 11.06 -2.95 -12.95
CA GLN A 187 11.02 -1.50 -12.71
C GLN A 187 11.68 -0.66 -13.80
N LEU A 188 12.37 -1.30 -14.74
CA LEU A 188 13.05 -0.63 -15.83
C LEU A 188 12.29 -0.83 -17.13
N VAL A 189 12.32 0.19 -18.00
CA VAL A 189 11.59 0.18 -19.27
C VAL A 189 12.53 0.24 -20.47
N GLY A 190 12.17 -0.44 -21.55
CA GLY A 190 12.94 -0.42 -22.81
C GLY A 190 12.12 0.20 -23.94
N GLY A 191 12.76 1.00 -24.78
CA GLY A 191 12.03 1.73 -25.81
C GLY A 191 12.85 2.76 -26.56
N TYR A 192 12.17 3.72 -27.16
CA TYR A 192 12.77 4.87 -27.82
C TYR A 192 12.02 6.16 -27.48
N MET A 193 12.71 7.28 -27.60
CA MET A 193 12.16 8.62 -27.52
C MET A 193 12.64 9.44 -28.71
N ILE A 194 11.80 10.34 -29.19
CA ILE A 194 12.13 11.32 -30.23
C ILE A 194 12.24 12.68 -29.55
N VAL A 195 13.37 13.34 -29.70
CA VAL A 195 13.71 14.61 -29.04
C VAL A 195 13.95 15.68 -30.09
N SER A 196 13.43 16.90 -29.89
CA SER A 196 13.73 18.07 -30.74
C SER A 196 15.10 18.69 -30.38
N SER A 197 15.86 19.15 -31.38
CA SER A 197 17.16 19.83 -31.20
C SER A 197 17.06 21.22 -30.59
N ASP A 198 15.93 21.90 -30.81
CA ASP A 198 15.84 23.35 -30.57
C ASP A 198 15.52 23.61 -29.11
N VAL A 199 14.58 22.84 -28.57
CA VAL A 199 14.07 22.96 -27.19
C VAL A 199 14.48 21.76 -26.33
N TRP A 200 15.14 20.72 -26.87
CA TRP A 200 15.53 19.51 -26.11
C TRP A 200 14.37 18.78 -25.41
N SER A 201 13.15 18.97 -25.91
CA SER A 201 11.92 18.39 -25.38
C SER A 201 11.52 17.14 -26.17
N VAL A 202 10.86 16.20 -25.48
CA VAL A 202 10.40 14.94 -26.04
C VAL A 202 9.16 15.18 -26.88
N ARG A 203 9.12 14.65 -28.10
CA ARG A 203 7.97 14.71 -29.02
C ARG A 203 7.12 13.46 -28.98
N GLU A 204 7.78 12.31 -28.94
CA GLU A 204 7.16 11.01 -28.84
C GLU A 204 8.04 10.12 -27.98
N ILE A 205 7.41 9.30 -27.14
CA ILE A 205 8.11 8.25 -26.43
C ILE A 205 7.30 6.96 -26.53
N ARG A 206 7.99 5.88 -26.89
CA ARG A 206 7.45 4.53 -26.82
C ARG A 206 8.29 3.74 -25.85
N PHE A 207 7.66 3.24 -24.80
CA PHE A 207 8.33 2.38 -23.84
C PHE A 207 7.49 1.14 -23.56
N SER A 208 8.20 0.04 -23.37
CA SER A 208 7.64 -1.24 -22.97
C SER A 208 8.25 -1.66 -21.65
N GLY A 209 7.41 -2.24 -20.80
CA GLY A 209 7.81 -2.66 -19.49
C GLY A 209 6.92 -3.79 -19.00
N ARG A 210 7.19 -4.20 -17.77
CA ARG A 210 6.36 -5.15 -17.05
C ARG A 210 5.97 -4.51 -15.73
N SER A 211 4.68 -4.50 -15.40
CA SER A 211 4.20 -4.07 -14.11
C SER A 211 3.39 -5.23 -13.56
N GLU A 212 3.85 -5.86 -12.48
CA GLU A 212 3.20 -7.03 -11.90
C GLU A 212 3.05 -8.20 -12.90
N LEU A 213 1.80 -8.49 -13.26
CA LEU A 213 1.40 -9.55 -14.17
C LEU A 213 1.11 -9.00 -15.59
N LEU A 214 1.21 -7.69 -15.77
CA LEU A 214 0.93 -6.97 -17.00
C LEU A 214 2.22 -6.68 -17.76
N LEU A 215 2.33 -7.20 -18.98
CA LEU A 215 3.27 -6.67 -19.97
C LEU A 215 2.59 -5.51 -20.66
N PHE A 216 3.20 -4.32 -20.63
CA PHE A 216 2.59 -3.15 -21.25
C PHE A 216 3.54 -2.49 -22.24
N SER A 217 2.97 -1.88 -23.27
CA SER A 217 3.63 -0.98 -24.20
C SER A 217 2.83 0.31 -24.21
N CYS A 218 3.49 1.41 -23.87
CA CYS A 218 2.91 2.75 -23.89
C CYS A 218 3.56 3.56 -25.00
N LEU A 219 2.74 4.18 -25.84
CA LEU A 219 3.14 5.18 -26.81
C LEU A 219 2.47 6.49 -26.41
N ILE A 220 3.29 7.51 -26.16
CA ILE A 220 2.83 8.84 -25.76
C ILE A 220 3.31 9.83 -26.81
N LYS A 221 2.39 10.66 -27.29
CA LYS A 221 2.71 11.78 -28.19
C LYS A 221 2.44 13.10 -27.48
N MET A 222 3.41 14.00 -27.58
CA MET A 222 3.39 15.32 -26.96
C MET A 222 2.79 16.36 -27.89
N GLY A 223 2.48 17.54 -27.35
CA GLY A 223 2.07 18.70 -28.13
C GLY A 223 3.09 19.11 -29.20
N SER A 224 2.63 19.82 -30.21
CA SER A 224 3.48 20.37 -31.27
C SER A 224 4.31 21.55 -30.73
N VAL A 225 5.51 21.75 -31.30
CA VAL A 225 6.41 22.87 -30.95
C VAL A 225 5.67 24.20 -31.17
N GLY A 226 5.76 25.12 -30.20
CA GLY A 226 5.20 26.47 -30.30
C GLY A 226 3.72 26.61 -29.94
N LYS A 227 3.07 25.54 -29.46
CA LYS A 227 1.75 25.61 -28.82
C LYS A 227 1.87 25.57 -27.30
N ASP A 228 0.86 26.08 -26.61
CA ASP A 228 0.81 26.09 -25.14
C ASP A 228 0.87 24.69 -24.51
N ASP A 229 0.47 23.65 -25.26
CA ASP A 229 0.49 22.23 -24.87
C ASP A 229 1.80 21.51 -25.21
N GLU A 230 2.84 22.21 -25.67
CA GLU A 230 4.11 21.64 -26.14
C GLU A 230 4.73 20.62 -25.17
N PHE A 231 4.63 20.87 -23.86
CA PHE A 231 5.24 20.05 -22.81
C PHE A 231 4.26 19.04 -22.20
N LEU A 232 3.07 18.91 -22.76
CA LEU A 232 1.99 18.06 -22.26
C LEU A 232 1.65 16.92 -23.24
N PRO A 233 1.23 15.76 -22.73
CA PRO A 233 0.86 14.60 -23.54
C PRO A 233 -0.56 14.71 -24.11
N VAL A 234 -0.68 14.75 -25.43
CA VAL A 234 -1.97 14.91 -26.13
C VAL A 234 -2.66 13.56 -26.37
N SER A 235 -1.88 12.52 -26.63
CA SER A 235 -2.43 11.18 -26.90
C SER A 235 -1.61 10.07 -26.24
N TYR A 236 -2.34 9.07 -25.77
CA TYR A 236 -1.81 7.85 -25.19
C TYR A 236 -2.34 6.64 -25.96
N ASN A 237 -1.47 5.70 -26.28
CA ASN A 237 -1.84 4.36 -26.72
C ASN A 237 -1.13 3.34 -25.84
N VAL A 238 -1.91 2.64 -25.02
CA VAL A 238 -1.45 1.68 -24.03
C VAL A 238 -1.95 0.30 -24.41
N GLU A 239 -1.04 -0.56 -24.81
CA GLU A 239 -1.30 -1.97 -25.04
C GLU A 239 -0.88 -2.76 -23.79
N GLY A 240 -1.76 -3.62 -23.30
CA GLY A 240 -1.54 -4.44 -22.12
C GLY A 240 -1.81 -5.91 -22.41
N GLN A 241 -0.90 -6.78 -21.96
CA GLN A 241 -1.08 -8.22 -21.97
C GLN A 241 -0.98 -8.74 -20.54
N PHE A 242 -2.10 -9.26 -20.04
CA PHE A 242 -2.18 -9.91 -18.73
C PHE A 242 -2.03 -11.43 -18.90
N ASN A 243 -1.01 -11.99 -18.24
CA ASN A 243 -0.77 -13.43 -18.21
C ASN A 243 -0.67 -13.92 -16.77
N PHE A 244 -1.63 -14.73 -16.32
CA PHE A 244 -1.64 -15.23 -14.95
C PHE A 244 -2.29 -16.62 -14.83
N LEU A 245 -1.54 -17.60 -14.32
CA LEU A 245 -2.00 -18.98 -14.07
C LEU A 245 -2.84 -19.58 -15.22
N GLY A 246 -2.39 -19.42 -16.47
CA GLY A 246 -3.09 -19.92 -17.67
C GLY A 246 -4.17 -19.00 -18.26
N ASN A 247 -4.52 -17.90 -17.59
CA ASN A 247 -5.33 -16.83 -18.16
C ASN A 247 -4.47 -15.95 -19.07
N ARG A 248 -5.05 -15.52 -20.19
CA ARG A 248 -4.44 -14.60 -21.14
C ARG A 248 -5.48 -13.60 -21.65
N ILE A 249 -5.25 -12.32 -21.34
CA ILE A 249 -6.13 -11.21 -21.72
C ILE A 249 -5.27 -10.14 -22.36
N ASN A 250 -5.72 -9.63 -23.50
CA ASN A 250 -5.10 -8.51 -24.17
C ASN A 250 -6.04 -7.31 -24.04
N GLY A 251 -5.49 -6.14 -23.74
CA GLY A 251 -6.22 -4.88 -23.71
C GLY A 251 -5.50 -3.84 -24.54
N VAL A 252 -6.26 -2.98 -25.21
CA VAL A 252 -5.75 -1.81 -25.90
C VAL A 252 -6.55 -0.62 -25.44
N TYR A 253 -5.86 0.40 -24.93
CA TYR A 253 -6.46 1.63 -24.46
C TYR A 253 -5.88 2.81 -25.22
N VAL A 254 -6.76 3.65 -25.74
CA VAL A 254 -6.42 4.91 -26.39
C VAL A 254 -7.01 6.03 -25.55
N ALA A 255 -6.19 7.00 -25.17
CA ALA A 255 -6.67 8.21 -24.53
C ALA A 255 -6.29 9.45 -25.33
N SER A 256 -7.17 10.44 -25.33
CA SER A 256 -6.98 11.74 -25.95
C SER A 256 -7.26 12.82 -24.91
N LEU A 257 -6.36 13.79 -24.82
CA LEU A 257 -6.47 14.94 -23.92
C LEU A 257 -6.63 16.21 -24.74
N ASN A 258 -7.61 17.02 -24.38
CA ASN A 258 -7.79 18.36 -24.93
C ASN A 258 -7.65 19.38 -23.80
N TYR A 259 -6.57 20.16 -23.83
CA TYR A 259 -6.20 21.07 -22.76
C TYR A 259 -6.93 22.42 -22.85
N GLN A 260 -7.28 22.96 -21.69
CA GLN A 260 -7.90 24.25 -21.46
C GLN A 260 -7.16 24.94 -20.30
N ASP A 261 -7.02 26.26 -20.34
CA ASP A 261 -6.48 27.07 -19.24
C ASP A 261 -5.09 26.61 -18.71
N ILE A 262 -4.09 26.41 -19.58
CA ILE A 262 -2.73 26.02 -19.16
C ILE A 262 -2.02 27.20 -18.48
N VAL A 263 -1.50 27.00 -17.27
CA VAL A 263 -0.73 28.00 -16.52
C VAL A 263 0.73 27.60 -16.39
N LEU A 264 1.62 28.34 -17.08
CA LEU A 264 3.07 28.13 -17.07
C LEU A 264 3.79 28.92 -15.95
N GLU A 265 4.94 28.39 -15.52
CA GLU A 265 5.74 28.88 -14.40
C GLU A 265 6.25 30.32 -14.60
N GLU A 266 6.50 30.80 -15.82
CA GLU A 266 6.92 32.18 -16.08
C GLU A 266 5.89 33.22 -15.60
N ASN A 267 4.61 32.83 -15.53
CA ASN A 267 3.53 33.65 -14.97
C ASN A 267 3.39 33.50 -13.45
N GLN A 268 4.34 32.87 -12.76
CA GLN A 268 4.30 32.57 -11.32
C GLN A 268 4.06 33.79 -10.45
N ASN A 269 4.55 34.98 -10.81
CA ASN A 269 4.36 36.15 -9.96
C ASN A 269 2.87 36.56 -9.92
N LYS A 270 2.18 36.57 -11.07
CA LYS A 270 0.72 36.78 -11.16
C LYS A 270 -0.08 35.62 -10.58
N TRP A 271 0.37 34.38 -10.75
CA TRP A 271 -0.28 33.21 -10.15
C TRP A 271 -0.11 33.16 -8.63
N LYS A 272 1.10 33.41 -8.10
CA LYS A 272 1.37 33.53 -6.67
C LYS A 272 0.60 34.70 -6.06
N GLU A 273 0.41 35.80 -6.77
CA GLU A 273 -0.48 36.89 -6.32
C GLU A 273 -1.96 36.46 -6.29
N LYS A 274 -2.47 35.79 -7.34
CA LYS A 274 -3.84 35.22 -7.35
C LYS A 274 -4.04 34.17 -6.24
N VAL A 275 -3.05 33.32 -6.01
CA VAL A 275 -3.05 32.30 -4.96
C VAL A 275 -2.91 32.94 -3.58
N ARG A 276 -2.04 33.94 -3.38
CA ARG A 276 -1.95 34.74 -2.13
C ARG A 276 -3.25 35.49 -1.86
N ALA A 277 -3.93 35.99 -2.89
CA ALA A 277 -5.25 36.62 -2.77
C ALA A 277 -6.35 35.61 -2.40
N ARG A 278 -6.30 34.38 -2.93
CA ARG A 278 -7.19 33.25 -2.55
C ARG A 278 -6.91 32.67 -1.15
N ILE A 279 -5.64 32.65 -0.73
CA ILE A 279 -5.16 32.14 0.57
C ILE A 279 -5.31 33.18 1.69
N LYS A 280 -5.73 34.42 1.40
CA LYS A 280 -5.91 35.47 2.40
C LYS A 280 -6.98 35.04 3.43
N GLY A 281 -6.54 34.47 4.56
CA GLY A 281 -7.38 33.89 5.61
C GLY A 281 -7.26 32.36 5.81
N LYS A 282 -6.59 31.61 4.93
CA LYS A 282 -6.39 30.15 5.03
C LYS A 282 -4.99 29.77 5.56
N SER A 283 -4.88 28.61 6.20
CA SER A 283 -3.60 28.09 6.71
C SER A 283 -2.65 27.76 5.55
N LYS A 284 -1.35 28.05 5.71
CA LYS A 284 -0.29 27.74 4.71
C LYS A 284 -0.27 26.26 4.27
N TYR A 285 -0.80 25.37 5.10
CA TYR A 285 -0.77 23.92 4.89
C TYR A 285 -2.04 23.38 4.21
N ASP A 286 -3.04 24.23 3.98
CA ASP A 286 -4.29 23.89 3.30
C ASP A 286 -4.10 23.94 1.77
N LEU A 287 -4.23 22.77 1.12
CA LEU A 287 -4.15 22.60 -0.33
C LEU A 287 -5.52 22.36 -0.96
N SER A 288 -6.63 22.65 -0.27
CA SER A 288 -7.99 22.39 -0.77
C SER A 288 -8.29 23.04 -2.12
N ASP A 289 -7.76 24.25 -2.36
CA ASP A 289 -7.96 24.97 -3.62
C ASP A 289 -7.25 24.31 -4.82
N SER A 290 -6.42 23.29 -4.59
CA SER A 290 -5.81 22.44 -5.62
C SER A 290 -6.66 21.22 -5.97
N TYR A 291 -7.72 20.93 -5.20
CA TYR A 291 -8.62 19.79 -5.37
C TYR A 291 -10.06 20.29 -5.55
N ASN A 292 -10.33 20.96 -6.68
CA ASN A 292 -11.58 21.69 -6.88
C ASN A 292 -12.67 20.92 -7.64
N LEU A 293 -12.42 19.72 -8.20
CA LEU A 293 -13.51 18.98 -8.85
C LEU A 293 -14.36 18.30 -7.78
N GLN A 294 -15.24 19.10 -7.18
CA GLN A 294 -16.29 18.55 -6.33
C GLN A 294 -17.13 17.57 -7.15
N CYS A 295 -17.30 16.38 -6.59
CA CYS A 295 -18.18 15.35 -7.10
C CYS A 295 -19.65 15.76 -6.88
N GLU A 296 -20.15 16.74 -7.65
CA GLU A 296 -21.60 16.89 -7.80
C GLU A 296 -22.16 15.57 -8.35
N THR A 297 -23.10 14.98 -7.60
CA THR A 297 -23.65 13.64 -7.87
C THR A 297 -24.58 13.61 -9.09
N THR A 298 -24.81 14.76 -9.72
CA THR A 298 -25.91 14.99 -10.67
C THR A 298 -25.39 15.27 -12.08
N SER A 299 -25.02 14.21 -12.81
CA SER A 299 -25.17 14.04 -14.28
C SER A 299 -24.23 12.96 -14.85
N PHE A 300 -24.27 11.74 -14.31
CA PHE A 300 -23.60 10.61 -14.98
C PHE A 300 -24.48 10.11 -16.14
N HIS A 301 -24.09 10.40 -17.37
CA HIS A 301 -24.85 10.01 -18.56
C HIS A 301 -24.35 8.68 -19.15
N THR A 302 -25.29 7.81 -19.55
CA THR A 302 -25.00 6.51 -20.19
C THR A 302 -25.58 6.39 -21.61
N ASP A 303 -26.12 7.47 -22.15
CA ASP A 303 -26.88 7.45 -23.40
C ASP A 303 -25.98 7.45 -24.63
N SER A 304 -26.27 6.57 -25.59
CA SER A 304 -25.47 6.41 -26.82
C SER A 304 -25.46 7.67 -27.68
N ALA A 305 -26.61 8.33 -27.85
CA ALA A 305 -26.72 9.53 -28.68
C ALA A 305 -25.91 10.70 -28.13
N TYR A 306 -25.87 10.84 -26.79
CA TYR A 306 -25.05 11.83 -26.12
C TYR A 306 -23.54 11.54 -26.28
N PHE A 307 -23.15 10.27 -26.31
CA PHE A 307 -21.75 9.90 -26.48
C PHE A 307 -21.24 10.11 -27.92
N GLU A 308 -22.11 10.04 -28.92
CA GLU A 308 -21.75 10.32 -30.32
C GLU A 308 -21.31 11.76 -30.55
N THR A 309 -21.86 12.73 -29.81
CA THR A 309 -21.48 14.15 -29.94
C THR A 309 -20.14 14.46 -29.27
N LEU A 310 -19.77 13.72 -28.21
CA LEU A 310 -18.54 13.93 -27.43
C LEU A 310 -17.33 13.16 -27.97
N ARG A 311 -17.52 12.19 -28.86
CA ARG A 311 -16.47 11.24 -29.27
C ARG A 311 -15.48 11.91 -30.24
N PRO A 312 -14.18 12.04 -29.89
CA PRO A 312 -13.18 12.62 -30.80
C PRO A 312 -12.73 11.63 -31.89
N ILE A 313 -12.80 10.32 -31.63
CA ILE A 313 -12.32 9.26 -32.53
C ILE A 313 -13.51 8.38 -32.95
N PRO A 314 -13.93 8.35 -34.23
CA PRO A 314 -15.10 7.57 -34.64
C PRO A 314 -14.93 6.06 -34.39
N LEU A 315 -16.05 5.37 -34.16
CA LEU A 315 -16.04 3.91 -33.99
C LEU A 315 -15.70 3.19 -35.29
N SER A 316 -14.81 2.20 -35.18
CA SER A 316 -14.54 1.25 -36.27
C SER A 316 -15.74 0.31 -36.50
N GLU A 317 -15.78 -0.35 -37.66
CA GLU A 317 -16.85 -1.32 -37.96
C GLU A 317 -16.90 -2.47 -36.95
N ALA A 318 -15.74 -2.95 -36.48
CA ALA A 318 -15.66 -4.01 -35.49
C ALA A 318 -16.23 -3.56 -34.13
N GLU A 319 -15.93 -2.33 -33.71
CA GLU A 319 -16.45 -1.75 -32.47
C GLU A 319 -17.99 -1.57 -32.54
N ARG A 320 -18.51 -1.12 -33.69
CA ARG A 320 -19.96 -1.03 -33.92
C ARG A 320 -20.65 -2.39 -33.84
N ARG A 321 -20.03 -3.45 -34.39
CA ARG A 321 -20.56 -4.82 -34.29
C ARG A 321 -20.66 -5.28 -32.84
N LEU A 322 -19.64 -4.99 -32.01
CA LEU A 322 -19.66 -5.35 -30.59
C LEU A 322 -20.82 -4.69 -29.83
N TYR A 323 -21.09 -3.41 -30.06
CA TYR A 323 -22.24 -2.73 -29.46
C TYR A 323 -23.58 -3.31 -29.91
N LYS A 324 -23.72 -3.63 -31.22
CA LYS A 324 -24.93 -4.28 -31.75
C LYS A 324 -25.17 -5.66 -31.12
N GLU A 325 -24.13 -6.48 -31.03
CA GLU A 325 -24.22 -7.79 -30.39
C GLU A 325 -24.58 -7.69 -28.90
N ASP A 326 -24.01 -6.72 -28.18
CA ASP A 326 -24.36 -6.49 -26.77
C ASP A 326 -25.82 -6.05 -26.61
N ALA A 327 -26.32 -5.18 -27.48
CA ALA A 327 -27.72 -4.77 -27.50
C ALA A 327 -28.67 -5.97 -27.76
N LEU A 328 -28.35 -6.81 -28.76
CA LEU A 328 -29.11 -8.03 -29.06
C LEU A 328 -29.08 -9.02 -27.90
N ARG A 329 -27.93 -9.16 -27.22
CA ARG A 329 -27.80 -10.02 -26.03
C ARG A 329 -28.66 -9.50 -24.88
N LYS A 330 -28.66 -8.20 -24.60
CA LYS A 330 -29.50 -7.59 -23.56
C LYS A 330 -30.99 -7.85 -23.82
N ASP A 331 -31.43 -7.69 -25.06
CA ASP A 331 -32.81 -7.99 -25.48
C ASP A 331 -33.14 -9.49 -25.34
N THR A 332 -32.23 -10.37 -25.76
CA THR A 332 -32.39 -11.84 -25.63
C THR A 332 -32.44 -12.30 -24.16
N ILE A 333 -31.60 -11.73 -23.29
CA ILE A 333 -31.58 -12.02 -21.84
C ILE A 333 -32.90 -11.57 -21.19
N GLN A 334 -33.43 -10.41 -21.58
CA GLN A 334 -34.74 -9.93 -21.11
C GLN A 334 -35.88 -10.84 -21.55
N ARG A 335 -35.82 -11.39 -22.78
CA ARG A 335 -36.85 -12.30 -23.31
C ARG A 335 -36.79 -13.73 -22.75
N ASN A 336 -35.60 -14.23 -22.38
CA ASN A 336 -35.39 -15.63 -21.94
C ASN A 336 -35.22 -15.83 -20.42
N ILE A 337 -35.87 -15.01 -19.59
CA ILE A 337 -35.86 -15.22 -18.13
C ILE A 337 -36.75 -16.42 -17.78
N LYS A 338 -36.19 -17.63 -17.79
CA LYS A 338 -36.83 -18.78 -17.12
C LYS A 338 -36.77 -18.54 -15.60
N PRO A 339 -37.88 -18.69 -14.85
CA PRO A 339 -37.85 -18.56 -13.41
C PRO A 339 -36.94 -19.64 -12.83
N LYS A 340 -35.81 -19.21 -12.24
CA LYS A 340 -34.88 -20.12 -11.56
C LYS A 340 -35.50 -20.59 -10.24
N SER A 341 -35.33 -21.87 -9.90
CA SER A 341 -35.76 -22.42 -8.61
C SER A 341 -35.10 -21.69 -7.43
N LYS A 342 -35.83 -21.52 -6.31
CA LYS A 342 -35.35 -20.83 -5.10
C LYS A 342 -34.04 -21.41 -4.58
N SER A 343 -33.81 -22.72 -4.67
CA SER A 343 -32.56 -23.36 -4.22
C SER A 343 -31.37 -23.05 -5.14
N GLN A 344 -31.58 -23.00 -6.46
CA GLN A 344 -30.53 -22.66 -7.43
C GLN A 344 -30.16 -21.18 -7.34
N VAL A 345 -31.12 -20.31 -7.04
CA VAL A 345 -30.89 -18.89 -6.73
C VAL A 345 -30.12 -18.77 -5.43
N PHE A 346 -30.51 -19.48 -4.37
CA PHE A 346 -29.82 -19.46 -3.08
C PHE A 346 -28.38 -19.98 -3.18
N TRP A 347 -28.14 -21.18 -3.74
CA TRP A 347 -26.78 -21.72 -3.92
C TRP A 347 -25.96 -20.92 -4.93
N GLY A 348 -26.60 -20.31 -5.94
CA GLY A 348 -25.95 -19.35 -6.83
C GLY A 348 -25.51 -18.08 -6.08
N GLN A 349 -26.38 -17.52 -5.23
CA GLN A 349 -26.09 -16.36 -4.38
C GLN A 349 -25.02 -16.67 -3.33
N VAL A 350 -25.10 -17.82 -2.65
CA VAL A 350 -24.10 -18.28 -1.68
C VAL A 350 -22.76 -18.55 -2.35
N GLY A 351 -22.74 -19.26 -3.49
CA GLY A 351 -21.53 -19.46 -4.28
C GLY A 351 -20.92 -18.15 -4.78
N ASP A 352 -21.77 -17.18 -5.17
CA ASP A 352 -21.31 -15.86 -5.56
C ASP A 352 -20.78 -15.04 -4.38
N VAL A 353 -21.37 -15.15 -3.18
CA VAL A 353 -20.90 -14.53 -1.93
C VAL A 353 -19.59 -15.15 -1.45
N LEU A 354 -19.39 -16.46 -1.62
CA LEU A 354 -18.15 -17.14 -1.24
C LEU A 354 -16.96 -16.78 -2.13
N ILE A 355 -17.20 -16.44 -3.40
CA ILE A 355 -16.17 -16.40 -4.44
C ILE A 355 -15.92 -15.00 -5.02
N SER A 356 -16.89 -14.06 -4.96
CA SER A 356 -16.70 -12.71 -5.51
C SER A 356 -16.65 -11.60 -4.47
N ASP A 357 -15.83 -10.58 -4.77
CA ASP A 357 -15.89 -9.26 -4.13
C ASP A 357 -17.34 -8.75 -4.18
N TYR A 358 -17.97 -8.66 -3.01
CA TYR A 358 -19.33 -8.17 -2.89
C TYR A 358 -19.29 -6.73 -2.46
N LYS A 359 -19.68 -5.80 -3.36
CA LYS A 359 -19.97 -4.40 -3.04
C LYS A 359 -21.46 -4.18 -3.21
N LEU A 360 -22.22 -4.31 -2.12
CA LEU A 360 -23.62 -3.86 -2.14
C LEU A 360 -23.65 -2.38 -1.81
N ASN A 361 -23.91 -1.56 -2.81
CA ASN A 361 -24.31 -0.18 -2.60
C ASN A 361 -25.83 -0.17 -2.45
N LEU A 362 -26.33 -0.20 -1.21
CA LEU A 362 -27.74 0.02 -0.94
C LEU A 362 -27.95 1.54 -0.94
N SER A 363 -28.75 2.03 -1.89
CA SER A 363 -28.97 3.47 -2.15
C SER A 363 -29.23 4.31 -0.89
N ASN A 364 -29.84 3.72 0.15
CA ASN A 364 -30.17 4.41 1.40
C ASN A 364 -29.53 3.80 2.67
N LEU A 365 -28.91 2.61 2.60
CA LEU A 365 -28.41 1.86 3.78
C LEU A 365 -26.89 1.80 3.87
N GLY A 366 -26.14 2.22 2.84
CA GLY A 366 -24.67 2.24 2.84
C GLY A 366 -24.04 1.17 1.94
N SER A 367 -22.71 1.08 1.99
CA SER A 367 -21.91 0.14 1.19
C SER A 367 -21.32 -0.97 2.04
N VAL A 368 -21.62 -2.23 1.71
CA VAL A 368 -20.94 -3.40 2.31
C VAL A 368 -19.93 -3.91 1.30
N LYS A 369 -18.64 -3.90 1.65
CA LYS A 369 -17.56 -4.55 0.91
C LYS A 369 -17.08 -5.80 1.65
N CYS A 370 -17.18 -6.96 0.99
CA CYS A 370 -16.62 -8.22 1.49
C CYS A 370 -15.64 -8.79 0.45
N SER A 371 -14.45 -9.20 0.91
CA SER A 371 -13.55 -10.05 0.11
C SER A 371 -14.12 -11.47 -0.02
N PRO A 372 -13.74 -12.28 -1.02
CA PRO A 372 -14.16 -13.67 -1.13
C PRO A 372 -13.87 -14.43 0.17
N LEU A 373 -14.83 -15.24 0.61
CA LEU A 373 -14.79 -15.97 1.89
C LEU A 373 -13.78 -17.12 1.88
N ILE A 374 -13.43 -17.61 0.68
CA ILE A 374 -12.35 -18.58 0.42
C ILE A 374 -11.39 -17.91 -0.56
N ASN A 375 -10.52 -17.06 -0.05
CA ASN A 375 -9.40 -16.54 -0.83
C ASN A 375 -8.11 -17.24 -0.38
N PRO A 376 -7.51 -18.13 -1.20
CA PRO A 376 -6.29 -18.84 -0.83
C PRO A 376 -5.10 -17.89 -0.59
N PHE A 377 -5.15 -16.65 -1.09
CA PHE A 377 -4.14 -15.62 -0.88
C PHE A 377 -4.24 -14.93 0.49
N LEU A 378 -5.24 -15.26 1.32
CA LEU A 378 -5.35 -14.78 2.71
C LEU A 378 -4.65 -15.71 3.73
N LEU A 379 -3.98 -16.76 3.25
CA LEU A 379 -3.13 -17.64 4.07
C LEU A 379 -1.77 -16.99 4.32
N SER A 380 -1.29 -17.08 5.56
CA SER A 380 0.03 -16.58 5.94
C SER A 380 0.78 -17.58 6.81
N TYR A 381 2.11 -17.61 6.68
CA TYR A 381 3.01 -18.48 7.44
C TYR A 381 4.10 -17.66 8.14
N SER A 382 4.37 -17.99 9.40
CA SER A 382 5.48 -17.43 10.16
C SER A 382 6.17 -18.54 10.94
N GLY A 383 7.50 -18.50 11.05
CA GLY A 383 8.26 -19.51 11.80
C GLY A 383 7.75 -19.72 13.23
N SER A 384 7.29 -18.65 13.92
CA SER A 384 6.83 -18.73 15.31
C SER A 384 5.37 -19.18 15.49
N ASN A 385 4.49 -18.86 14.52
CA ASN A 385 3.04 -19.00 14.65
C ASN A 385 2.45 -20.04 13.67
N GLY A 386 3.26 -20.53 12.74
CA GLY A 386 2.89 -21.46 11.66
C GLY A 386 1.81 -20.90 10.73
N LEU A 387 0.87 -21.75 10.29
CA LEU A 387 -0.14 -21.41 9.29
C LEU A 387 -1.36 -20.71 9.91
N SER A 388 -1.81 -19.62 9.30
CA SER A 388 -3.01 -18.90 9.73
C SER A 388 -3.84 -18.35 8.57
N TYR A 389 -5.14 -18.18 8.82
CA TYR A 389 -6.13 -17.64 7.88
C TYR A 389 -6.85 -16.44 8.49
N ARG A 390 -7.13 -15.41 7.70
CA ARG A 390 -7.86 -14.21 8.16
C ARG A 390 -8.83 -13.68 7.12
N GLN A 391 -10.03 -13.33 7.57
CA GLN A 391 -11.07 -12.68 6.80
C GLN A 391 -11.44 -11.34 7.42
N SER A 392 -11.63 -10.29 6.60
CA SER A 392 -12.14 -8.99 7.05
C SER A 392 -13.36 -8.57 6.25
N PHE A 393 -14.42 -8.16 6.93
CA PHE A 393 -15.63 -7.57 6.36
C PHE A 393 -15.55 -6.05 6.55
N LYS A 394 -15.92 -5.25 5.55
CA LYS A 394 -15.87 -3.78 5.64
C LYS A 394 -17.23 -3.20 5.29
N TYR A 395 -17.91 -2.63 6.27
CA TYR A 395 -19.14 -1.85 6.07
C TYR A 395 -18.82 -0.36 6.19
N ASN A 396 -19.20 0.42 5.18
CA ASN A 396 -19.01 1.87 5.16
C ASN A 396 -20.34 2.56 4.80
N ARG A 397 -20.76 3.51 5.62
CA ARG A 397 -21.94 4.35 5.37
C ARG A 397 -21.56 5.82 5.46
N LEU A 398 -21.80 6.56 4.38
CA LEU A 398 -21.66 8.01 4.33
C LEU A 398 -23.01 8.66 4.69
N PHE A 399 -23.01 9.60 5.62
CA PHE A 399 -24.18 10.41 5.97
C PHE A 399 -24.04 11.83 5.40
N LYS A 400 -25.06 12.67 5.62
CA LYS A 400 -25.00 14.11 5.31
C LYS A 400 -23.81 14.77 6.03
N HIS A 401 -23.23 15.81 5.42
CA HIS A 401 -22.01 16.50 5.90
C HIS A 401 -20.77 15.59 5.98
N ASP A 402 -20.61 14.66 5.04
CA ASP A 402 -19.45 13.77 4.89
C ASP A 402 -19.08 12.95 6.14
N ARG A 403 -20.02 12.78 7.06
CA ARG A 403 -19.84 11.91 8.22
C ARG A 403 -19.78 10.46 7.77
N LEU A 404 -18.81 9.71 8.28
CA LEU A 404 -18.56 8.34 7.85
C LEU A 404 -18.66 7.39 9.05
N LEU A 405 -19.52 6.37 8.93
CA LEU A 405 -19.49 5.20 9.79
C LEU A 405 -18.80 4.06 9.06
N ARG A 406 -17.77 3.51 9.68
CA ARG A 406 -17.05 2.33 9.22
C ARG A 406 -17.11 1.26 10.29
N VAL A 407 -17.52 0.05 9.91
CA VAL A 407 -17.53 -1.13 10.79
C VAL A 407 -16.74 -2.23 10.09
N VAL A 408 -15.72 -2.75 10.76
CA VAL A 408 -14.79 -3.74 10.21
C VAL A 408 -14.72 -4.97 11.13
N PRO A 409 -15.63 -5.94 10.96
CA PRO A 409 -15.49 -7.25 11.58
C PRO A 409 -14.32 -8.02 10.97
N LYS A 410 -13.42 -8.55 11.81
CA LYS A 410 -12.30 -9.40 11.44
C LYS A 410 -12.47 -10.77 12.10
N LEU A 411 -12.26 -11.84 11.33
CA LEU A 411 -12.25 -13.21 11.81
C LEU A 411 -10.91 -13.86 11.39
N GLY A 412 -10.33 -14.69 12.24
CA GLY A 412 -9.08 -15.36 11.94
C GLY A 412 -8.94 -16.70 12.66
N TYR A 413 -8.16 -17.60 12.10
CA TYR A 413 -7.87 -18.89 12.70
C TYR A 413 -6.39 -19.24 12.53
N ASN A 414 -5.74 -19.60 13.62
CA ASN A 414 -4.38 -20.13 13.61
C ASN A 414 -4.45 -21.66 13.71
N PHE A 415 -4.02 -22.36 12.65
CA PHE A 415 -4.10 -23.82 12.57
C PHE A 415 -3.12 -24.53 13.50
N THR A 416 -1.92 -23.97 13.67
CA THR A 416 -0.88 -24.51 14.54
C THR A 416 -1.30 -24.47 16.00
N ARG A 417 -1.88 -23.34 16.43
CA ARG A 417 -2.32 -23.12 17.82
C ARG A 417 -3.76 -23.55 18.10
N LYS A 418 -4.53 -23.88 17.06
CA LYS A 418 -5.97 -24.19 17.13
C LYS A 418 -6.78 -23.07 17.82
N GLU A 419 -6.47 -21.83 17.47
CA GLU A 419 -7.05 -20.64 18.10
C GLU A 419 -7.88 -19.84 17.10
N PHE A 420 -9.09 -19.48 17.51
CA PHE A 420 -9.98 -18.60 16.76
C PHE A 420 -9.90 -17.17 17.31
N TYR A 421 -9.77 -16.22 16.40
CA TYR A 421 -9.64 -14.80 16.66
C TYR A 421 -10.78 -14.05 16.00
N TRP A 422 -11.36 -13.08 16.69
CA TRP A 422 -12.39 -12.21 16.17
C TRP A 422 -12.28 -10.83 16.81
N SER A 423 -12.50 -9.80 16.00
CA SER A 423 -12.60 -8.41 16.47
C SER A 423 -13.61 -7.64 15.64
N VAL A 424 -14.19 -6.61 16.23
CA VAL A 424 -15.06 -5.67 15.52
C VAL A 424 -14.57 -4.28 15.83
N ASN A 425 -14.09 -3.60 14.79
CA ASN A 425 -13.57 -2.25 14.87
C ASN A 425 -14.60 -1.31 14.25
N THR A 426 -15.12 -0.37 15.04
CA THR A 426 -16.12 0.62 14.61
C THR A 426 -15.54 2.02 14.73
N GLU A 427 -15.57 2.77 13.64
CA GLU A 427 -15.09 4.14 13.54
C GLU A 427 -16.25 5.03 13.06
N PHE A 428 -16.57 6.06 13.83
CA PHE A 428 -17.58 7.04 13.47
C PHE A 428 -16.99 8.44 13.43
N ASN A 429 -16.80 8.96 12.21
CA ASN A 429 -16.26 10.29 11.95
C ASN A 429 -17.40 11.30 11.96
N TYR A 430 -17.62 11.92 13.12
CA TYR A 430 -18.73 12.84 13.35
C TYR A 430 -18.38 14.29 12.99
N LEU A 431 -17.10 14.67 13.13
CA LEU A 431 -16.58 16.00 12.75
C LEU A 431 -15.36 15.86 11.83
N PRO A 432 -15.57 15.57 10.54
CA PRO A 432 -14.48 15.28 9.61
C PRO A 432 -13.48 16.42 9.39
N GLU A 433 -13.88 17.69 9.63
CA GLU A 433 -13.03 18.88 9.47
C GLU A 433 -11.89 18.95 10.50
N LYS A 434 -12.15 18.47 11.73
CA LYS A 434 -11.16 18.38 12.82
C LYS A 434 -10.77 16.94 13.12
N MET A 435 -10.99 16.02 12.17
CA MET A 435 -10.75 14.59 12.34
C MET A 435 -11.38 14.02 13.63
N GLY A 436 -12.52 14.59 14.04
CA GLY A 436 -13.25 14.19 15.23
C GLY A 436 -13.93 12.85 15.01
N ALA A 437 -13.46 11.82 15.71
CA ALA A 437 -13.89 10.45 15.53
C ALA A 437 -14.08 9.71 16.85
N VAL A 438 -15.03 8.79 16.86
CA VAL A 438 -15.23 7.82 17.93
C VAL A 438 -14.83 6.45 17.40
N HIS A 439 -13.90 5.81 18.10
CA HIS A 439 -13.42 4.47 17.82
C HIS A 439 -13.86 3.52 18.93
N ILE A 440 -14.47 2.42 18.54
CA ILE A 440 -14.90 1.34 19.43
C ILE A 440 -14.30 0.05 18.89
N ASP A 441 -13.41 -0.55 19.65
CA ASP A 441 -12.77 -1.82 19.31
C ASP A 441 -13.08 -2.85 20.39
N PHE A 442 -13.67 -3.97 20.00
CA PHE A 442 -13.89 -5.10 20.91
C PHE A 442 -13.59 -6.42 20.22
N GLY A 443 -13.06 -7.37 20.98
CA GLY A 443 -12.66 -8.65 20.43
C GLY A 443 -11.97 -9.53 21.46
N ASN A 444 -11.49 -10.68 21.00
CA ASN A 444 -10.63 -11.52 21.81
C ASN A 444 -9.15 -11.23 21.52
N GLY A 445 -8.40 -11.01 22.59
CA GLY A 445 -6.96 -10.80 22.55
C GLY A 445 -6.18 -12.10 22.40
N ASN A 446 -4.87 -11.98 22.35
CA ASN A 446 -3.96 -13.12 22.35
C ASN A 446 -4.03 -13.84 23.71
N ARG A 447 -3.81 -15.17 23.74
CA ARG A 447 -3.64 -15.87 25.01
C ARG A 447 -2.39 -15.39 25.73
N ILE A 448 -2.50 -14.73 26.87
CA ILE A 448 -1.36 -14.17 27.61
C ILE A 448 -0.89 -15.19 28.67
N TYR A 449 0.43 -15.22 28.90
CA TYR A 449 1.10 -15.94 29.99
C TYR A 449 1.64 -14.91 30.99
N SER A 450 1.56 -15.19 32.29
CA SER A 450 2.18 -14.34 33.31
C SER A 450 3.37 -15.04 33.96
N SER A 451 4.57 -14.49 33.79
CA SER A 451 5.77 -14.92 34.52
C SER A 451 5.65 -14.65 36.02
N ASP A 452 5.12 -13.47 36.36
CA ASP A 452 5.07 -12.99 37.74
C ASP A 452 4.11 -13.82 38.60
N VAL A 453 3.02 -14.38 38.03
CA VAL A 453 2.17 -15.36 38.73
C VAL A 453 2.97 -16.61 39.08
N LEU A 454 3.79 -17.10 38.15
CA LEU A 454 4.56 -18.33 38.36
C LEU A 454 5.62 -18.14 39.45
N ASP A 455 6.27 -16.98 39.48
CA ASP A 455 7.28 -16.67 40.48
C ASP A 455 6.66 -16.40 41.87
N ASP A 456 5.51 -15.72 41.93
CA ASP A 456 4.71 -15.58 43.16
C ASP A 456 4.23 -16.94 43.69
N LEU A 457 3.87 -17.87 42.79
CA LEU A 457 3.51 -19.24 43.16
C LEU A 457 4.70 -20.03 43.71
N LYS A 458 5.88 -19.93 43.09
CA LYS A 458 7.11 -20.61 43.55
C LYS A 458 7.63 -20.09 44.89
N ALA A 459 7.27 -18.85 45.27
CA ALA A 459 7.60 -18.30 46.58
C ALA A 459 6.77 -18.92 47.72
N ILE A 460 5.68 -19.62 47.40
CA ILE A 460 4.88 -20.39 48.36
C ILE A 460 5.56 -21.76 48.56
N PRO A 461 5.84 -22.19 49.81
CA PRO A 461 6.47 -23.49 50.04
C PRO A 461 5.65 -24.66 49.46
N ASP A 462 6.32 -25.63 48.82
CA ASP A 462 5.73 -26.85 48.23
C ASP A 462 4.88 -27.68 49.21
N SER A 463 5.07 -27.46 50.52
CA SER A 463 4.36 -28.14 51.60
C SER A 463 2.95 -27.58 51.89
N VAL A 464 2.48 -26.55 51.17
CA VAL A 464 1.20 -25.88 51.43
C VAL A 464 0.10 -26.31 50.45
N PHE A 465 0.41 -26.54 49.15
CA PHE A 465 -0.56 -26.87 48.11
C PHE A 465 -0.01 -27.88 47.07
N ASP A 466 -0.91 -28.61 46.40
CA ASP A 466 -0.56 -29.42 45.22
C ASP A 466 -0.48 -28.53 43.97
N PHE A 467 0.74 -28.17 43.57
CA PHE A 467 1.03 -27.31 42.42
C PHE A 467 0.59 -27.92 41.07
N ASN A 468 0.35 -29.24 41.01
CA ASN A 468 -0.12 -29.88 39.78
C ASN A 468 -1.56 -29.50 39.40
N GLN A 469 -2.32 -28.95 40.34
CA GLN A 469 -3.73 -28.53 40.15
C GLN A 469 -3.88 -27.03 39.90
N ILE A 470 -2.76 -26.29 39.86
CA ILE A 470 -2.71 -24.86 39.54
C ILE A 470 -2.34 -24.70 38.08
N HIS A 471 -3.27 -24.21 37.27
CA HIS A 471 -3.13 -24.09 35.82
C HIS A 471 -3.29 -22.63 35.39
N LEU A 472 -2.30 -21.78 35.69
CA LEU A 472 -2.31 -20.34 35.39
C LEU A 472 -1.45 -19.96 34.17
N ASP A 473 -1.18 -20.91 33.28
CA ASP A 473 -0.31 -20.66 32.13
C ASP A 473 -0.99 -19.82 31.05
N TYR A 474 -2.30 -19.96 30.85
CA TYR A 474 -2.99 -19.32 29.74
C TYR A 474 -4.31 -18.69 30.16
N PHE A 475 -4.52 -17.46 29.70
CA PHE A 475 -5.76 -16.70 29.89
C PHE A 475 -6.40 -16.36 28.54
N TYR A 476 -7.73 -16.52 28.46
CA TYR A 476 -8.54 -15.88 27.43
C TYR A 476 -8.67 -14.40 27.74
N ASP A 477 -8.27 -13.52 26.83
CA ASP A 477 -8.43 -12.09 26.95
C ASP A 477 -9.62 -11.62 26.10
N LEU A 478 -10.55 -10.90 26.71
CA LEU A 478 -11.63 -10.18 26.02
C LEU A 478 -11.44 -8.70 26.32
N TYR A 479 -11.24 -7.91 25.29
CA TYR A 479 -11.00 -6.48 25.42
C TYR A 479 -12.15 -5.66 24.85
N PHE A 480 -12.36 -4.50 25.46
CA PHE A 480 -13.21 -3.44 24.95
C PHE A 480 -12.46 -2.12 25.12
N ASN A 481 -12.21 -1.46 24.01
CA ASN A 481 -11.48 -0.21 23.92
C ASN A 481 -12.41 0.84 23.32
N PHE A 482 -12.60 1.92 24.06
CA PHE A 482 -13.28 3.12 23.58
C PHE A 482 -12.25 4.23 23.44
N ARG A 483 -12.24 4.94 22.32
CA ARG A 483 -11.36 6.08 22.10
C ARG A 483 -12.10 7.17 21.35
N HIS A 484 -12.00 8.39 21.84
CA HIS A 484 -12.40 9.60 21.14
C HIS A 484 -11.14 10.33 20.69
N SER A 485 -11.06 10.66 19.40
CA SER A 485 -9.94 11.40 18.83
C SER A 485 -10.43 12.72 18.25
N ILE A 486 -9.66 13.78 18.44
CA ILE A 486 -9.91 15.08 17.83
C ILE A 486 -8.60 15.82 17.55
N GLU A 487 -8.54 16.48 16.41
CA GLU A 487 -7.44 17.36 16.05
C GLU A 487 -7.65 18.75 16.67
N ILE A 488 -6.75 19.14 17.59
CA ILE A 488 -6.83 20.44 18.28
C ILE A 488 -6.26 21.52 17.36
N ILE A 489 -5.09 21.26 16.78
CA ILE A 489 -4.35 22.12 15.85
C ILE A 489 -3.89 21.24 14.70
N ASN A 490 -3.70 21.80 13.50
CA ASN A 490 -3.22 21.03 12.35
C ASN A 490 -2.00 20.16 12.67
N GLY A 491 -2.17 18.83 12.57
CA GLY A 491 -1.19 17.81 12.87
C GLY A 491 -1.08 17.39 14.35
N LEU A 492 -1.79 18.04 15.28
CA LEU A 492 -1.84 17.70 16.71
C LEU A 492 -3.19 17.04 17.05
N GLU A 493 -3.18 15.73 17.23
CA GLU A 493 -4.33 14.91 17.58
C GLU A 493 -4.29 14.54 19.07
N LEU A 494 -5.40 14.79 19.77
CA LEU A 494 -5.64 14.32 21.12
C LEU A 494 -6.63 13.15 21.06
N SER A 495 -6.23 12.03 21.65
CA SER A 495 -7.02 10.83 21.80
C SER A 495 -7.25 10.55 23.28
N VAL A 496 -8.50 10.50 23.73
CA VAL A 496 -8.88 10.14 25.10
C VAL A 496 -9.76 8.91 25.06
N GLY A 497 -9.53 7.94 25.93
CA GLY A 497 -10.22 6.66 25.87
C GLY A 497 -10.21 5.87 27.15
N LEU A 498 -10.85 4.71 27.09
CA LEU A 498 -10.95 3.72 28.14
C LEU A 498 -10.59 2.36 27.54
N SER A 499 -9.68 1.66 28.19
CA SER A 499 -9.27 0.29 27.87
C SER A 499 -9.77 -0.63 28.98
N THR A 500 -10.54 -1.63 28.62
CA THR A 500 -11.06 -2.61 29.57
C THR A 500 -10.77 -4.01 29.08
N HIS A 501 -10.25 -4.85 29.97
CA HIS A 501 -9.94 -6.24 29.64
C HIS A 501 -10.52 -7.17 30.70
N ARG A 502 -11.04 -8.29 30.23
CA ARG A 502 -11.49 -9.42 31.05
C ARG A 502 -10.68 -10.64 30.68
N ARG A 503 -9.81 -11.05 31.60
CA ARG A 503 -8.90 -12.18 31.42
C ARG A 503 -9.37 -13.35 32.27
N LYS A 504 -9.68 -14.48 31.64
CA LYS A 504 -10.16 -15.69 32.32
C LYS A 504 -9.22 -16.86 32.05
N ALA A 505 -8.80 -17.57 33.10
CA ALA A 505 -7.92 -18.73 32.96
C ALA A 505 -8.57 -19.81 32.07
N VAL A 506 -7.78 -20.40 31.17
CA VAL A 506 -8.23 -21.45 30.24
C VAL A 506 -8.64 -22.71 31.02
N LYS A 507 -7.87 -23.06 32.04
CA LYS A 507 -8.19 -24.11 33.01
C LYS A 507 -8.41 -23.44 34.37
N SER A 508 -9.47 -23.84 35.07
CA SER A 508 -9.72 -23.35 36.43
C SER A 508 -8.69 -23.97 37.36
N SER A 509 -7.95 -23.15 38.09
CA SER A 509 -7.11 -23.64 39.18
C SER A 509 -7.99 -23.97 40.38
N LYS A 510 -7.71 -25.09 41.04
CA LYS A 510 -8.32 -25.46 42.33
C LYS A 510 -7.21 -25.48 43.37
N LEU A 511 -7.32 -24.61 44.37
CA LEU A 511 -6.42 -24.62 45.53
C LEU A 511 -6.94 -25.69 46.50
N VAL A 512 -6.35 -26.88 46.46
CA VAL A 512 -6.67 -27.98 47.40
C VAL A 512 -5.62 -27.99 48.51
N PRO A 513 -5.98 -27.71 49.77
CA PRO A 513 -5.04 -27.75 50.89
C PRO A 513 -4.62 -29.20 51.19
N LEU A 514 -3.33 -29.42 51.46
CA LEU A 514 -2.79 -30.74 51.83
C LEU A 514 -3.13 -31.13 53.29
N THR A 515 -3.65 -30.21 54.11
CA THR A 515 -3.98 -30.48 55.53
C THR A 515 -5.19 -29.64 56.00
N LYS A 516 -6.11 -30.24 56.77
CA LYS A 516 -7.36 -29.60 57.28
C LYS A 516 -7.15 -28.43 58.26
N SER A 517 -5.97 -28.26 58.83
CA SER A 517 -5.71 -27.31 59.93
C SER A 517 -5.27 -25.90 59.50
N ARG A 518 -5.39 -25.55 58.21
CA ARG A 518 -4.86 -24.28 57.65
C ARG A 518 -5.90 -23.48 56.84
N GLU A 519 -7.18 -23.61 57.17
CA GLU A 519 -8.27 -22.92 56.45
C GLU A 519 -8.17 -21.38 56.46
N THR A 520 -7.55 -20.78 57.47
CA THR A 520 -7.36 -19.32 57.57
C THR A 520 -6.26 -18.78 56.64
N LEU A 521 -5.19 -19.53 56.38
CA LEU A 521 -4.17 -19.20 55.38
C LEU A 521 -4.71 -19.29 53.94
N ASN A 522 -5.81 -20.03 53.73
CA ASN A 522 -6.42 -20.18 52.43
C ASN A 522 -7.11 -18.90 51.95
N GLU A 523 -7.73 -18.08 52.82
CA GLU A 523 -8.45 -16.88 52.37
C GLU A 523 -7.53 -15.82 51.77
N ASP A 524 -6.38 -15.56 52.40
CA ASP A 524 -5.40 -14.57 51.91
C ASP A 524 -4.75 -14.98 50.58
N ILE A 525 -4.49 -16.29 50.39
CA ILE A 525 -3.87 -16.83 49.18
C ILE A 525 -4.92 -17.03 48.06
N GLN A 526 -6.14 -17.46 48.39
CA GLN A 526 -7.28 -17.49 47.45
C GLN A 526 -7.65 -16.09 46.95
N ASN A 527 -7.50 -15.05 47.77
CA ASN A 527 -7.72 -13.67 47.35
C ASN A 527 -6.66 -13.15 46.37
N LYS A 528 -5.42 -13.68 46.45
CA LYS A 528 -4.30 -13.36 45.54
C LYS A 528 -4.40 -14.07 44.19
N ILE A 529 -4.75 -15.36 44.16
CA ILE A 529 -4.81 -16.15 42.94
C ILE A 529 -6.25 -16.22 42.42
N ARG A 530 -6.55 -15.47 41.36
CA ARG A 530 -7.90 -15.39 40.79
C ARG A 530 -7.95 -16.10 39.45
N ASN A 531 -9.06 -16.79 39.19
CA ASN A 531 -9.31 -17.37 37.87
C ASN A 531 -9.79 -16.33 36.84
N THR A 532 -10.19 -15.13 37.30
CA THR A 532 -10.63 -14.02 36.45
C THR A 532 -10.03 -12.70 36.94
N TYR A 533 -9.38 -11.98 36.03
CA TYR A 533 -8.82 -10.65 36.24
C TYR A 533 -9.56 -9.65 35.35
N LEU A 534 -9.93 -8.52 35.94
CA LEU A 534 -10.58 -7.41 35.26
C LEU A 534 -9.64 -6.22 35.34
N SER A 535 -9.45 -5.51 34.23
CA SER A 535 -8.72 -4.24 34.23
C SER A 535 -9.58 -3.15 33.63
N PHE A 536 -9.57 -1.99 34.28
CA PHE A 536 -10.16 -0.75 33.79
C PHE A 536 -9.07 0.33 33.76
N ALA A 537 -8.79 0.86 32.58
CA ALA A 537 -7.65 1.74 32.36
C ALA A 537 -8.03 2.93 31.46
N PRO A 538 -8.27 4.13 32.01
CA PRO A 538 -8.26 5.35 31.22
C PRO A 538 -6.93 5.55 30.50
N ARG A 539 -7.03 6.10 29.29
CA ARG A 539 -5.91 6.32 28.39
C ARG A 539 -5.99 7.70 27.75
N VAL A 540 -4.86 8.37 27.66
CA VAL A 540 -4.68 9.64 26.96
C VAL A 540 -3.47 9.49 26.03
N ARG A 541 -3.68 9.76 24.75
CA ARG A 541 -2.63 9.74 23.74
C ARG A 541 -2.59 11.08 23.03
N LEU A 542 -1.40 11.66 22.92
CA LEU A 542 -1.15 12.87 22.16
C LEU A 542 -0.25 12.50 20.97
N GLU A 543 -0.68 12.81 19.76
CA GLU A 543 0.08 12.55 18.53
C GLU A 543 0.31 13.87 17.79
N TRP A 544 1.55 14.18 17.44
CA TRP A 544 1.93 15.43 16.81
C TRP A 544 2.80 15.22 15.57
N THR A 545 2.31 15.66 14.43
CA THR A 545 3.03 15.72 13.16
C THR A 545 3.16 17.18 12.71
N PRO A 546 4.33 17.82 12.90
CA PRO A 546 4.54 19.22 12.51
C PRO A 546 4.36 19.43 11.00
N CYS A 547 3.91 20.62 10.59
CA CYS A 547 3.84 21.07 9.19
C CYS A 547 3.13 20.09 8.23
N LEU A 548 2.06 19.44 8.70
CA LEU A 548 1.30 18.48 7.93
C LEU A 548 0.45 19.18 6.86
N TYR A 549 0.72 18.89 5.58
CA TYR A 549 -0.12 19.34 4.48
C TYR A 549 -1.42 18.54 4.44
N TYR A 550 -2.54 19.20 4.12
CA TYR A 550 -3.84 18.55 3.99
C TYR A 550 -4.68 19.21 2.89
N TYR A 551 -5.75 18.54 2.47
CA TYR A 551 -6.80 19.13 1.65
C TYR A 551 -8.17 18.71 2.15
N MET A 552 -9.19 19.50 1.84
CA MET A 552 -10.58 19.25 2.17
C MET A 552 -11.29 18.64 0.96
N ASN A 553 -11.89 17.46 1.14
CA ASN A 553 -12.81 16.87 0.18
C ASN A 553 -14.24 16.98 0.75
N GLY A 554 -14.98 17.97 0.29
CA GLY A 554 -16.20 18.42 1.00
C GLY A 554 -15.83 18.93 2.39
N HIS A 555 -16.45 18.38 3.43
CA HIS A 555 -16.14 18.66 4.84
C HIS A 555 -15.03 17.75 5.40
N ARG A 556 -14.53 16.78 4.63
CA ARG A 556 -13.55 15.81 5.13
C ARG A 556 -12.13 16.28 4.90
N LYS A 557 -11.38 16.44 5.99
CA LYS A 557 -9.95 16.68 5.95
C LYS A 557 -9.18 15.41 5.58
N ILE A 558 -8.26 15.52 4.63
CA ILE A 558 -7.37 14.43 4.20
C ILE A 558 -5.92 14.91 4.34
N ASN A 559 -5.17 14.28 5.23
CA ASN A 559 -3.75 14.57 5.45
C ASN A 559 -2.89 13.95 4.33
N LEU A 560 -1.86 14.66 3.91
CA LEU A 560 -0.98 14.29 2.80
C LEU A 560 0.40 13.86 3.30
N ARG A 561 1.36 14.78 3.34
CA ARG A 561 2.75 14.50 3.72
C ARG A 561 3.27 15.55 4.70
N SER A 562 4.22 15.14 5.53
CA SER A 562 5.09 16.03 6.30
C SER A 562 6.55 15.71 6.00
N LYS A 563 7.44 16.70 6.23
CA LYS A 563 8.89 16.52 6.21
C LYS A 563 9.45 16.17 7.60
N TYR A 564 8.62 16.22 8.63
CA TYR A 564 9.00 16.02 10.01
C TYR A 564 8.47 14.68 10.51
N PRO A 565 9.14 14.08 11.52
CA PRO A 565 8.64 12.87 12.16
C PRO A 565 7.32 13.12 12.90
N THR A 566 6.57 12.04 13.09
CA THR A 566 5.40 12.00 13.98
C THR A 566 5.86 11.58 15.37
N PHE A 567 5.52 12.40 16.36
CA PHE A 567 5.76 12.13 17.77
C PHE A 567 4.47 11.66 18.41
N SER A 568 4.53 10.63 19.27
CA SER A 568 3.38 10.23 20.06
C SER A 568 3.77 9.94 21.50
N ILE A 569 2.94 10.40 22.43
CA ILE A 569 3.02 10.12 23.85
C ILE A 569 1.71 9.44 24.24
N ASP A 570 1.79 8.31 24.91
CA ASP A 570 0.66 7.53 25.36
C ASP A 570 0.79 7.28 26.86
N TRP A 571 -0.23 7.68 27.60
CA TRP A 571 -0.35 7.48 29.03
C TRP A 571 -1.61 6.67 29.31
N GLU A 572 -1.47 5.59 30.06
CA GLU A 572 -2.58 4.73 30.47
C GLU A 572 -2.44 4.40 31.96
N ARG A 573 -3.55 4.44 32.68
CA ARG A 573 -3.56 4.17 34.12
C ARG A 573 -4.64 3.18 34.50
N GLY A 574 -4.26 1.99 34.92
CA GLY A 574 -5.17 1.00 35.50
C GLY A 574 -5.60 1.37 36.92
N ILE A 575 -6.90 1.42 37.16
CA ILE A 575 -7.49 1.78 38.46
C ILE A 575 -8.11 0.54 39.09
N LYS A 576 -7.75 0.24 40.35
CA LYS A 576 -8.33 -0.85 41.14
C LYS A 576 -9.71 -0.46 41.70
N GLY A 577 -10.65 -1.39 41.76
CA GLY A 577 -11.98 -1.22 42.38
C GLY A 577 -13.10 -0.74 41.45
N VAL A 578 -12.78 -0.06 40.35
CA VAL A 578 -13.79 0.39 39.37
C VAL A 578 -14.27 -0.80 38.54
N PHE A 579 -15.58 -1.08 38.48
CA PHE A 579 -16.18 -2.26 37.82
C PHE A 579 -15.57 -3.61 38.25
N GLY A 580 -15.08 -3.72 39.50
CA GLY A 580 -14.40 -4.92 39.98
C GLY A 580 -12.99 -5.12 39.41
N SER A 581 -12.38 -4.06 38.86
CA SER A 581 -10.98 -4.06 38.39
C SER A 581 -10.03 -4.48 39.51
N THR A 582 -9.18 -5.47 39.23
CA THR A 582 -8.41 -6.18 40.25
C THR A 582 -7.04 -5.59 40.50
N GLY A 583 -6.43 -4.91 39.53
CA GLY A 583 -5.05 -4.44 39.66
C GLY A 583 -4.81 -3.01 39.18
N GLN A 584 -3.66 -2.49 39.58
CA GLN A 584 -3.29 -1.09 39.46
C GLN A 584 -1.96 -0.97 38.72
N TYR A 585 -1.95 -0.14 37.67
CA TYR A 585 -0.72 0.19 36.96
C TYR A 585 -0.76 1.58 36.36
N GLU A 586 0.42 2.06 35.98
CA GLU A 586 0.57 3.27 35.18
C GLU A 586 1.64 3.02 34.12
N ARG A 587 1.27 3.25 32.87
CA ARG A 587 2.07 3.04 31.67
C ARG A 587 2.31 4.38 30.99
N LEU A 588 3.57 4.64 30.65
CA LEU A 588 3.96 5.74 29.80
C LEU A 588 4.75 5.20 28.61
N GLU A 589 4.35 5.55 27.40
CA GLU A 589 5.06 5.23 26.17
C GLU A 589 5.27 6.46 25.30
N PHE A 590 6.45 6.53 24.71
CA PHE A 590 6.80 7.49 23.69
C PHE A 590 7.22 6.75 22.42
N ASP A 591 6.80 7.25 21.27
CA ASP A 591 7.15 6.68 19.98
C ASP A 591 7.34 7.80 18.95
N LEU A 592 8.42 7.69 18.18
CA LEU A 592 8.81 8.58 17.11
C LEU A 592 8.89 7.77 15.83
N GLN A 593 8.13 8.18 14.81
CA GLN A 593 8.09 7.53 13.50
C GLN A 593 8.44 8.52 12.40
N HIS A 594 9.24 8.10 11.43
CA HIS A 594 9.53 8.93 10.25
C HIS A 594 9.71 8.09 8.99
N HIS A 595 9.08 8.58 7.92
CA HIS A 595 9.24 8.07 6.57
C HIS A 595 9.90 9.15 5.69
N ILE A 596 11.06 8.82 5.12
CA ILE A 596 11.81 9.71 4.24
C ILE A 596 11.89 9.07 2.84
N PRO A 597 11.16 9.61 1.85
CA PRO A 597 11.34 9.22 0.45
C PRO A 597 12.61 9.88 -0.12
N LEU A 598 13.60 9.07 -0.50
CA LEU A 598 14.87 9.52 -1.10
C LEU A 598 14.82 9.65 -2.63
N GLY A 599 13.65 9.41 -3.23
CA GLY A 599 13.44 9.38 -4.68
C GLY A 599 14.08 8.17 -5.37
N LEU A 600 13.69 7.95 -6.64
CA LEU A 600 14.07 6.76 -7.42
C LEU A 600 13.65 5.45 -6.74
N MET A 601 12.44 5.43 -6.16
CA MET A 601 11.86 4.25 -5.48
C MET A 601 12.66 3.78 -4.26
N ARG A 602 13.33 4.70 -3.55
CA ARG A 602 14.09 4.41 -2.32
C ARG A 602 13.46 5.09 -1.12
N ASN A 603 13.24 4.34 -0.06
CA ASN A 603 12.61 4.82 1.16
C ASN A 603 13.46 4.47 2.38
N ILE A 604 13.57 5.41 3.31
CA ILE A 604 14.08 5.16 4.65
C ILE A 604 12.90 5.24 5.61
N TYR A 605 12.78 4.21 6.44
CA TYR A 605 11.86 4.18 7.57
C TYR A 605 12.67 4.03 8.85
N TYR A 606 12.41 4.86 9.83
CA TYR A 606 12.95 4.64 11.17
C TYR A 606 11.89 4.90 12.22
N ARG A 607 11.95 4.10 13.28
CA ARG A 607 11.06 4.15 14.43
C ARG A 607 11.87 4.02 15.70
N PHE A 608 11.67 4.94 16.62
CA PHE A 608 12.29 4.89 17.94
C PHE A 608 11.18 4.92 18.98
N GLY A 609 11.25 4.05 19.98
CA GLY A 609 10.25 4.02 21.03
C GLY A 609 10.85 3.66 22.38
N PHE A 610 10.29 4.23 23.43
CA PHE A 610 10.58 3.82 24.79
C PHE A 610 9.27 3.71 25.58
N GLY A 611 9.22 2.78 26.52
CA GLY A 611 8.09 2.61 27.40
C GLY A 611 8.52 2.20 28.79
N MET A 612 7.76 2.62 29.80
CA MET A 612 7.95 2.19 31.17
C MET A 612 6.64 2.09 31.93
N PHE A 613 6.59 1.17 32.90
CA PHE A 613 5.58 1.14 33.94
C PHE A 613 6.13 1.82 35.19
N THR A 614 5.56 2.96 35.58
CA THR A 614 5.98 3.73 36.77
C THR A 614 5.46 3.13 38.07
N ASN A 615 4.25 2.56 38.01
CA ASN A 615 3.59 1.92 39.13
C ASN A 615 3.03 0.57 38.63
N GLN A 616 3.39 -0.52 39.29
CA GLN A 616 2.92 -1.86 38.95
C GLN A 616 2.66 -2.63 40.25
N LYS A 617 1.38 -2.73 40.65
CA LYS A 617 0.94 -3.48 41.83
C LYS A 617 -0.08 -4.54 41.40
N GLU A 618 0.24 -5.81 41.67
CA GLU A 618 -0.65 -6.96 41.40
C GLU A 618 -1.07 -7.08 39.92
N MET A 619 -0.13 -6.88 38.99
CA MET A 619 -0.43 -6.87 37.55
C MET A 619 0.35 -7.92 36.79
N TYR A 620 -0.38 -8.96 36.42
CA TYR A 620 0.11 -10.17 35.76
C TYR A 620 0.01 -10.12 34.22
N PHE A 621 -0.74 -9.15 33.64
CA PHE A 621 -1.18 -9.21 32.24
C PHE A 621 -1.16 -7.88 31.45
N VAL A 622 -0.35 -6.89 31.86
CA VAL A 622 -0.28 -5.62 31.12
C VAL A 622 0.83 -5.67 30.10
N ASP A 623 0.46 -5.51 28.84
CA ASP A 623 1.41 -5.37 27.75
C ASP A 623 1.57 -3.88 27.42
N PHE A 624 2.72 -3.51 26.88
CA PHE A 624 2.89 -2.22 26.23
C PHE A 624 1.93 -2.10 25.03
N ASN A 625 1.57 -0.90 24.56
CA ASN A 625 0.77 -0.77 23.34
C ASN A 625 1.67 -0.77 22.10
N ASN A 626 2.82 -0.07 22.19
CA ASN A 626 3.73 0.08 21.05
C ASN A 626 4.70 -1.11 20.92
N PHE A 627 4.97 -1.83 22.01
CA PHE A 627 5.83 -3.03 22.03
C PHE A 627 4.99 -4.29 22.29
N THR A 628 4.31 -4.77 21.24
CA THR A 628 3.52 -6.02 21.27
C THR A 628 3.82 -6.89 20.06
N ARG A 629 3.40 -8.16 20.15
CA ARG A 629 3.40 -9.11 19.03
C ARG A 629 1.98 -9.56 18.72
N SER A 630 1.55 -9.37 17.46
CA SER A 630 0.28 -9.91 16.96
C SER A 630 0.41 -11.40 16.62
N ASN A 631 -0.57 -12.22 16.99
CA ASN A 631 -0.55 -13.66 16.68
C ASN A 631 -1.05 -13.97 15.27
N LEU A 632 -1.85 -13.09 14.68
CA LEU A 632 -2.22 -13.16 13.28
C LEU A 632 -1.15 -12.42 12.48
N PRO A 633 -0.41 -13.08 11.57
CA PRO A 633 0.66 -12.45 10.81
C PRO A 633 0.11 -11.31 9.97
N GLU A 634 0.32 -10.05 10.35
CA GLU A 634 -0.04 -8.92 9.50
C GLU A 634 0.70 -9.03 8.16
N GLY A 635 0.14 -8.43 7.09
CA GLY A 635 0.80 -8.45 5.78
C GLY A 635 2.21 -7.86 5.87
N TRP A 636 3.04 -7.94 4.81
CA TRP A 636 4.40 -7.39 4.89
C TRP A 636 4.43 -5.86 4.98
N ASN A 637 3.26 -5.22 4.84
CA ASN A 637 2.99 -3.87 5.32
C ASN A 637 2.97 -3.83 6.86
N ASP A 638 4.10 -4.13 7.49
CA ASP A 638 4.32 -3.90 8.91
C ASP A 638 4.13 -2.39 9.20
N GLU A 639 3.66 -2.03 10.40
CA GLU A 639 3.65 -0.64 10.87
C GLU A 639 5.02 0.01 10.62
N ILE A 640 5.01 1.20 10.01
CA ILE A 640 6.18 1.93 9.54
C ILE A 640 7.39 1.77 10.48
N GLY A 641 8.44 1.10 9.99
CA GLY A 641 9.71 0.92 10.72
C GLY A 641 10.07 -0.52 11.07
N GLY A 642 9.11 -1.46 11.13
CA GLY A 642 9.37 -2.89 11.32
C GLY A 642 9.05 -3.42 12.73
N VAL A 643 8.66 -4.70 12.79
CA VAL A 643 8.44 -5.48 14.02
C VAL A 643 9.62 -6.44 14.20
N PHE A 644 9.99 -6.79 15.43
CA PHE A 644 10.93 -7.90 15.64
C PHE A 644 10.29 -9.20 15.16
N GLN A 645 10.92 -9.87 14.20
CA GLN A 645 10.37 -11.06 13.57
C GLN A 645 10.73 -12.33 14.35
N LEU A 646 11.91 -12.32 14.98
CA LEU A 646 12.45 -13.47 15.69
C LEU A 646 12.13 -13.42 17.19
N LEU A 647 12.30 -12.26 17.82
CA LEU A 647 12.18 -12.05 19.27
C LEU A 647 11.06 -12.86 19.94
N ASP A 648 11.42 -13.73 20.89
CA ASP A 648 10.46 -14.53 21.62
C ASP A 648 9.41 -13.63 22.30
N ARG A 649 8.16 -14.08 22.22
CA ARG A 649 7.00 -13.47 22.85
C ARG A 649 7.21 -13.20 24.34
N ARG A 650 7.95 -14.05 25.04
CA ARG A 650 8.19 -13.89 26.49
C ARG A 650 8.79 -12.52 26.83
N TRP A 651 9.68 -12.01 25.97
CA TRP A 651 10.37 -10.73 26.20
C TRP A 651 9.45 -9.51 26.10
N TYR A 652 8.37 -9.61 25.33
CA TYR A 652 7.36 -8.53 25.22
C TYR A 652 6.60 -8.31 26.52
N ASN A 653 6.38 -9.38 27.27
CA ASN A 653 5.52 -9.38 28.46
C ASN A 653 6.34 -9.36 29.77
N ALA A 654 7.61 -9.77 29.72
CA ALA A 654 8.47 -9.87 30.90
C ALA A 654 9.09 -8.54 31.35
N SER A 655 8.96 -7.48 30.56
CA SER A 655 9.78 -6.27 30.73
C SER A 655 8.97 -5.11 31.29
N ARG A 656 9.42 -4.52 32.40
CA ARG A 656 8.78 -3.30 32.97
C ARG A 656 9.14 -2.00 32.24
N LYS A 657 10.22 -2.04 31.46
CA LYS A 657 10.72 -0.93 30.65
C LYS A 657 11.35 -1.47 29.39
N TYR A 658 11.26 -0.73 28.30
CA TYR A 658 11.94 -1.06 27.06
C TYR A 658 12.42 0.19 26.34
N ILE A 659 13.50 0.03 25.59
CA ILE A 659 13.95 0.97 24.57
C ILE A 659 14.12 0.17 23.29
N ARG A 660 13.53 0.64 22.20
CA ARG A 660 13.65 0.03 20.88
C ARG A 660 14.05 1.04 19.82
N GLY A 661 14.79 0.57 18.84
CA GLY A 661 15.06 1.28 17.60
C GLY A 661 14.89 0.34 16.43
N HIS A 662 14.18 0.79 15.41
CA HIS A 662 14.06 0.10 14.14
C HIS A 662 14.49 1.01 13.00
N PHE A 663 15.24 0.44 12.07
CA PHE A 663 15.68 1.08 10.85
C PHE A 663 15.44 0.12 9.69
N THR A 664 14.70 0.59 8.68
CA THR A 664 14.46 -0.15 7.46
C THR A 664 14.87 0.71 6.27
N TYR A 665 15.72 0.15 5.40
CA TYR A 665 16.08 0.77 4.13
C TYR A 665 15.53 -0.07 2.98
N GLU A 666 14.62 0.52 2.21
CA GLU A 666 14.00 -0.12 1.05
C GLU A 666 14.53 0.49 -0.24
N ALA A 667 15.04 -0.36 -1.12
CA ALA A 667 15.52 0.03 -2.43
C ALA A 667 15.48 -1.14 -3.42
N PRO A 668 15.29 -0.91 -4.72
CA PRO A 668 15.06 -1.99 -5.67
C PRO A 668 16.31 -2.75 -6.16
N PHE A 669 17.50 -2.17 -5.98
CA PHE A 669 18.76 -2.73 -6.52
C PHE A 669 19.89 -2.63 -5.49
N LEU A 670 19.81 -3.40 -4.40
CA LEU A 670 20.82 -3.40 -3.33
C LEU A 670 21.95 -4.41 -3.62
N LEU A 671 21.74 -5.67 -3.23
CA LEU A 671 22.70 -6.77 -3.33
C LEU A 671 22.45 -7.61 -4.58
N LEU A 672 21.19 -7.88 -4.90
CA LEU A 672 20.78 -8.76 -5.99
C LEU A 672 21.02 -8.17 -7.39
N LYS A 673 21.45 -6.91 -7.46
CA LYS A 673 21.92 -6.26 -8.69
C LYS A 673 23.06 -7.00 -9.38
N HIS A 674 23.81 -7.87 -8.69
CA HIS A 674 24.89 -8.66 -9.29
C HIS A 674 24.44 -10.06 -9.75
N LEU A 675 23.30 -10.55 -9.26
CA LEU A 675 22.73 -11.88 -9.59
C LEU A 675 21.65 -11.78 -10.70
N ILE A 676 21.89 -10.87 -11.66
CA ILE A 676 20.97 -10.30 -12.65
C ILE A 676 20.15 -11.32 -13.44
N LYS A 677 20.64 -12.55 -13.60
CA LYS A 677 20.00 -13.56 -14.47
C LYS A 677 18.71 -14.13 -13.87
N TYR A 678 18.61 -14.19 -12.54
CA TYR A 678 17.48 -14.84 -11.83
C TYR A 678 16.62 -13.86 -11.02
N THR A 679 17.08 -12.62 -10.82
CA THR A 679 16.47 -11.64 -9.90
C THR A 679 15.50 -10.67 -10.57
N ARG A 680 15.07 -10.96 -11.81
CA ARG A 680 14.18 -10.10 -12.61
C ARG A 680 12.85 -9.74 -11.90
N TYR A 681 12.31 -10.67 -11.13
CA TYR A 681 11.00 -10.55 -10.47
C TYR A 681 11.06 -9.86 -9.09
N VAL A 682 12.25 -9.51 -8.63
CA VAL A 682 12.44 -8.77 -7.38
C VAL A 682 12.12 -7.32 -7.64
N GLN A 683 11.17 -6.78 -6.88
CA GLN A 683 10.83 -5.36 -6.94
C GLN A 683 11.68 -4.59 -5.93
N ASN A 684 11.57 -4.93 -4.65
CA ASN A 684 12.18 -4.17 -3.58
C ASN A 684 13.06 -5.10 -2.75
N GLU A 685 14.28 -4.65 -2.44
CA GLU A 685 15.15 -5.26 -1.45
C GLU A 685 15.06 -4.40 -0.18
N ARG A 686 14.96 -5.05 0.99
CA ARG A 686 14.79 -4.38 2.28
C ARG A 686 15.89 -4.82 3.22
N LEU A 687 16.58 -3.85 3.82
CA LEU A 687 17.53 -4.09 4.91
C LEU A 687 16.86 -3.69 6.22
N TYR A 688 16.82 -4.61 7.16
CA TYR A 688 16.27 -4.42 8.50
C TYR A 688 17.39 -4.39 9.52
N ALA A 689 17.36 -3.39 10.39
CA ALA A 689 18.18 -3.35 11.58
C ALA A 689 17.30 -2.93 12.75
N SER A 690 17.18 -3.80 13.74
CA SER A 690 16.40 -3.56 14.94
C SER A 690 17.26 -3.79 16.17
N ILE A 691 17.07 -2.94 17.18
CA ILE A 691 17.74 -3.05 18.47
C ILE A 691 16.71 -2.91 19.58
N LEU A 692 16.84 -3.74 20.61
CA LEU A 692 16.02 -3.73 21.81
C LEU A 692 16.92 -3.75 23.04
N SER A 693 16.54 -2.96 24.04
CA SER A 693 17.09 -3.04 25.38
C SER A 693 15.95 -3.19 26.37
N VAL A 694 15.92 -4.32 27.07
CA VAL A 694 15.04 -4.58 28.21
C VAL A 694 15.89 -5.08 29.38
N PRO A 695 15.47 -4.97 30.65
CA PRO A 695 16.36 -5.17 31.81
C PRO A 695 17.13 -6.51 31.86
N HIS A 696 16.61 -7.55 31.21
CA HIS A 696 17.19 -8.90 31.20
C HIS A 696 17.77 -9.28 29.81
N LEU A 697 17.74 -8.35 28.84
CA LEU A 697 18.20 -8.54 27.47
C LEU A 697 18.80 -7.22 26.94
N GLN A 698 20.12 -7.06 27.08
CA GLN A 698 20.85 -5.81 26.80
C GLN A 698 22.19 -6.07 26.08
N PRO A 699 22.30 -5.77 24.77
CA PRO A 699 21.23 -5.50 23.80
C PRO A 699 20.77 -6.79 23.09
N TYR A 700 19.51 -6.79 22.65
CA TYR A 700 19.07 -7.68 21.57
C TYR A 700 19.17 -6.94 20.24
N VAL A 701 19.79 -7.58 19.25
CA VAL A 701 19.98 -7.02 17.91
C VAL A 701 19.40 -8.01 16.91
N GLU A 702 18.57 -7.51 16.00
CA GLU A 702 18.01 -8.29 14.89
C GLU A 702 18.37 -7.62 13.57
N LEU A 703 19.08 -8.36 12.73
CA LEU A 703 19.42 -7.94 11.37
C LEU A 703 18.67 -8.80 10.38
N GLY A 704 18.08 -8.18 9.37
CA GLY A 704 17.29 -8.89 8.38
C GLY A 704 17.53 -8.41 6.96
N TYR A 705 17.34 -9.32 6.02
CA TYR A 705 17.32 -9.03 4.61
C TYR A 705 16.05 -9.60 3.99
N GLY A 706 15.25 -8.71 3.41
CA GLY A 706 13.97 -9.01 2.77
C GLY A 706 13.99 -8.77 1.27
N ILE A 707 13.25 -9.60 0.55
CA ILE A 707 13.00 -9.51 -0.88
C ILE A 707 11.48 -9.42 -1.04
N GLY A 708 11.02 -8.31 -1.62
CA GLY A 708 9.64 -8.13 -2.02
C GLY A 708 9.43 -8.45 -3.49
N THR A 709 8.47 -9.32 -3.78
CA THR A 709 8.03 -9.62 -5.15
C THR A 709 6.55 -9.29 -5.30
N HIS A 710 6.04 -9.38 -6.52
CA HIS A 710 4.61 -9.19 -6.79
C HIS A 710 3.70 -10.30 -6.21
N ILE A 711 4.26 -11.48 -5.94
CA ILE A 711 3.50 -12.67 -5.55
C ILE A 711 3.64 -12.91 -4.05
N PHE A 712 4.85 -12.77 -3.54
CA PHE A 712 5.20 -13.03 -2.15
C PHE A 712 6.30 -12.08 -1.68
N ASP A 713 6.34 -11.87 -0.38
CA ASP A 713 7.47 -11.27 0.29
C ASP A 713 8.16 -12.33 1.14
N PHE A 714 9.48 -12.33 1.10
CA PHE A 714 10.33 -13.28 1.82
C PHE A 714 11.45 -12.53 2.53
N GLY A 715 11.79 -12.95 3.74
CA GLY A 715 12.84 -12.31 4.51
C GLY A 715 13.51 -13.29 5.45
N VAL A 716 14.82 -13.15 5.56
CA VAL A 716 15.68 -13.90 6.48
C VAL A 716 16.19 -12.94 7.54
N PHE A 717 16.10 -13.37 8.79
CA PHE A 717 16.48 -12.58 9.95
C PHE A 717 17.50 -13.38 10.77
N VAL A 718 18.41 -12.65 11.42
CA VAL A 718 19.41 -13.17 12.35
C VAL A 718 19.23 -12.41 13.65
N GLY A 719 18.97 -13.13 14.73
CA GLY A 719 18.85 -12.59 16.09
C GLY A 719 20.14 -12.79 16.88
N SER A 720 20.48 -11.81 17.70
CA SER A 720 21.56 -11.89 18.67
C SER A 720 21.10 -11.35 20.02
N GLU A 721 21.31 -12.14 21.08
CA GLU A 721 21.05 -11.77 22.47
C GLU A 721 22.39 -11.48 23.16
N ASN A 722 22.55 -10.30 23.75
CA ASN A 722 23.75 -9.89 24.47
C ASN A 722 25.05 -10.11 23.66
N TRP A 723 25.02 -9.73 22.38
CA TRP A 723 26.12 -9.91 21.41
C TRP A 723 26.48 -11.36 21.05
N LYS A 724 25.72 -12.35 21.54
CA LYS A 724 25.86 -13.75 21.15
C LYS A 724 24.80 -14.11 20.12
N TYR A 725 25.20 -14.86 19.11
CA TYR A 725 24.26 -15.41 18.13
C TYR A 725 23.27 -16.34 18.83
N THR A 726 21.98 -16.21 18.51
CA THR A 726 20.92 -17.08 19.06
C THR A 726 20.20 -17.86 17.99
N GLU A 727 19.57 -17.17 17.04
CA GLU A 727 18.67 -17.82 16.08
C GLU A 727 18.67 -17.18 14.69
N VAL A 728 18.26 -17.98 13.71
CA VAL A 728 17.95 -17.56 12.34
C VAL A 728 16.55 -18.04 12.03
N GLY A 729 15.74 -17.14 11.46
CA GLY A 729 14.40 -17.49 11.02
C GLY A 729 14.02 -16.76 9.74
N CYS A 730 12.90 -17.20 9.16
CA CYS A 730 12.37 -16.60 7.95
C CYS A 730 10.88 -16.28 8.12
N LYS A 731 10.44 -15.26 7.38
CA LYS A 731 9.04 -14.88 7.23
C LYS A 731 8.69 -15.01 5.75
N PHE A 732 7.49 -15.51 5.48
CA PHE A 732 6.96 -15.63 4.12
C PHE A 732 5.49 -15.22 4.12
N THR A 733 5.14 -14.22 3.32
CA THR A 733 3.73 -13.82 3.12
C THR A 733 3.38 -13.84 1.65
N PHE A 734 2.17 -14.30 1.34
CA PHE A 734 1.60 -14.08 0.02
C PHE A 734 1.04 -12.67 -0.04
N GLU A 735 1.55 -11.87 -0.97
CA GLU A 735 1.15 -10.47 -1.17
C GLU A 735 0.33 -10.27 -2.44
N LEU A 736 0.15 -11.35 -3.21
CA LEU A 736 -0.61 -11.30 -4.45
C LEU A 736 -1.99 -10.70 -4.19
N PHE A 737 -2.27 -9.56 -4.84
CA PHE A 737 -3.54 -8.83 -4.76
C PHE A 737 -3.85 -8.11 -3.43
N ASN A 738 -2.87 -8.00 -2.54
CA ASN A 738 -3.06 -7.46 -1.19
C ASN A 738 -2.30 -6.13 -0.94
N ARG A 739 -1.83 -5.46 -2.00
CA ARG A 739 -1.14 -4.16 -1.97
C ARG A 739 -2.05 -3.00 -2.34
#